data_AF-A0A4U7DFD5-F1
#
_entry.id   AF-A0A4U7DFD5-F1
#
_cell.length_a   1.000
_cell.length_b   1.000
_cell.length_c   1.000
_cell.angle_alpha   90.00
_cell.angle_beta   90.00
_cell.angle_gamma   90.00
#
_symmetry.space_group_name_H-M   'P 1'
#
loop_
_entity.id
_entity.type
_entity.pdbx_description
1 polymer ?
#
loop_
_entity_poly.entity_id
_entity_poly.type
_entity_poly.pdbx_seq_one_letter_code
_entity_poly.pdbx_strand_id
1 'polypeptide(L)'
;MRDWLSHRVVSSPDDTALVRAEDGEAWSYTDLDRLVDETAGRLVAHGLGEGDRIGVLTPPYVGTVGLVHATMRIGATFVPLGQELTAREIAARIDRTDLDAVVCAEPTEPTATDAAAEIEGVPVYSVDDPASAEVTGIHDVDPASIDPPGWSFADPLCVLFTSGTTGEPKPVPLTAGNVYSSAVASAFRLGVEPDDRWLVSLSLHHMGGLAPVYRSVLYGTTLVLREGFDAGGTADDIDAYDVSGVSLVPTMLKRMLDRRGTLSDSLRAVLLGGAPAPAELLERCRDYSIPVYPTYGMTEAASQITTATPRQTRDRIGTVGRPLFGTDVTVVDDGGEPVEPGETGEIVVSGPTITPGYLTVDEGDPAASDAVEVNGIDPADLDRSEFGPHGLQTGDVGRFDESGFLHVLNRVDDRIITGGENVEPGEVADVLRGHPEVDDVAVIGLDDDVWGERVGALVAVGDRFPSGAVASTDGPSSEGTAPAGDRLGDGSEGNGSDGSDSGSAGREANGGGADDDEIADPSAGADRIGPAPIDEGAFVAFARERLAGFKIPKTVAYVDELPRTVSGTVDREATRAVLRERGADPRESADTDLETAGFRPADPADPPEDSVDPPADPADPPEDSVDPPADPADPPED
;
A
#
# COMPACT_ATOMS: atom_id res chain seq x y z
N MET A 1 -30.86 -3.05 -11.48
CA MET A 1 -30.60 -1.61 -11.30
C MET A 1 -29.96 -1.09 -12.58
N ARG A 2 -30.03 0.22 -12.86
CA ARG A 2 -29.19 0.84 -13.89
C ARG A 2 -27.82 1.17 -13.29
N ASP A 3 -26.80 1.37 -14.11
CA ASP A 3 -25.49 1.83 -13.64
C ASP A 3 -25.62 3.18 -12.91
N TRP A 4 -24.66 3.46 -12.02
CA TRP A 4 -24.72 4.62 -11.15
C TRP A 4 -24.69 5.95 -11.91
N LEU A 5 -23.97 6.01 -13.04
CA LEU A 5 -23.86 7.23 -13.84
C LEU A 5 -25.18 7.55 -14.51
N SER A 6 -25.84 6.56 -15.11
CA SER A 6 -27.19 6.72 -15.65
C SER A 6 -28.19 7.24 -14.62
N HIS A 7 -28.10 6.79 -13.35
CA HIS A 7 -28.93 7.32 -12.27
C HIS A 7 -28.58 8.78 -11.92
N ARG A 8 -27.28 9.10 -11.89
CA ARG A 8 -26.79 10.44 -11.57
C ARG A 8 -27.20 11.46 -12.62
N VAL A 9 -27.11 11.14 -13.91
CA VAL A 9 -27.50 12.01 -15.02
C VAL A 9 -28.97 12.42 -14.92
N VAL A 10 -29.86 11.51 -14.49
CA VAL A 10 -31.28 11.83 -14.27
C VAL A 10 -31.48 12.83 -13.12
N SER A 11 -30.61 12.78 -12.12
CA SER A 11 -30.76 13.57 -10.88
C SER A 11 -30.07 14.94 -10.95
N SER A 12 -28.91 15.00 -11.62
CA SER A 12 -27.95 16.12 -11.61
C SER A 12 -27.24 16.26 -12.98
N PRO A 13 -27.96 16.42 -14.10
CA PRO A 13 -27.35 16.33 -15.44
C PRO A 13 -26.30 17.41 -15.73
N ASP A 14 -26.53 18.62 -15.22
CA ASP A 14 -25.73 19.82 -15.51
C ASP A 14 -24.64 20.10 -14.46
N ASP A 15 -24.63 19.35 -13.35
CA ASP A 15 -23.62 19.50 -12.30
C ASP A 15 -22.26 18.99 -12.82
N THR A 16 -21.17 19.62 -12.36
CA THR A 16 -19.82 19.24 -12.77
C THR A 16 -19.45 17.87 -12.20
N ALA A 17 -19.22 16.90 -13.09
CA ALA A 17 -18.83 15.55 -12.72
C ALA A 17 -17.31 15.40 -12.59
N LEU A 18 -16.57 16.00 -13.53
CA LEU A 18 -15.14 15.79 -13.67
C LEU A 18 -14.44 17.10 -14.03
N VAL A 19 -13.28 17.36 -13.43
CA VAL A 19 -12.35 18.41 -13.82
C VAL A 19 -10.99 17.78 -14.04
N ARG A 20 -10.35 18.09 -15.17
CA ARG A 20 -8.96 17.74 -15.44
C ARG A 20 -8.06 18.82 -14.84
N ALA A 21 -7.18 18.45 -13.92
CA ALA A 21 -6.40 19.41 -13.13
C ALA A 21 -5.35 20.15 -13.98
N GLU A 22 -4.86 19.54 -15.05
CA GLU A 22 -3.77 20.06 -15.88
C GLU A 22 -4.13 21.37 -16.59
N ASP A 23 -5.40 21.56 -16.95
CA ASP A 23 -5.88 22.74 -17.68
C ASP A 23 -7.24 23.29 -17.21
N GLY A 24 -7.88 22.63 -16.25
CA GLY A 24 -9.17 23.04 -15.70
C GLY A 24 -10.35 22.76 -16.62
N GLU A 25 -10.18 21.97 -17.69
CA GLU A 25 -11.31 21.51 -18.49
C GLU A 25 -12.27 20.71 -17.61
N ALA A 26 -13.57 20.93 -17.80
CA ALA A 26 -14.61 20.39 -16.95
C ALA A 26 -15.74 19.76 -17.77
N TRP A 27 -16.26 18.64 -17.28
CA TRP A 27 -17.34 17.88 -17.86
C TRP A 27 -18.52 17.85 -16.89
N SER A 28 -19.72 18.16 -17.38
CA SER A 28 -20.94 17.88 -16.62
C SER A 28 -21.19 16.37 -16.55
N TYR A 29 -22.12 15.93 -15.69
CA TYR A 29 -22.56 14.53 -15.69
C TYR A 29 -23.11 14.09 -17.05
N THR A 30 -23.77 14.98 -17.79
CA THR A 30 -24.24 14.67 -19.15
C THR A 30 -23.08 14.55 -20.14
N ASP A 31 -22.01 15.34 -19.99
CA ASP A 31 -20.84 15.22 -20.87
C ASP A 31 -20.07 13.92 -20.59
N LEU A 32 -19.91 13.57 -19.31
CA LEU A 32 -19.34 12.29 -18.89
C LEU A 32 -20.18 11.12 -19.39
N ASP A 33 -21.51 11.22 -19.32
CA ASP A 33 -22.43 10.19 -19.81
C ASP A 33 -22.27 9.93 -21.31
N ARG A 34 -22.09 10.99 -22.12
CA ARG A 34 -21.83 10.85 -23.56
C ARG A 34 -20.49 10.18 -23.82
N LEU A 35 -19.45 10.54 -23.08
CA LEU A 35 -18.14 9.88 -23.18
C LEU A 35 -18.28 8.39 -22.86
N VAL A 36 -18.99 8.06 -21.77
CA VAL A 36 -19.21 6.67 -21.34
C VAL A 36 -20.06 5.89 -22.33
N ASP A 37 -21.12 6.48 -22.89
CA ASP A 37 -21.93 5.85 -23.95
C ASP A 37 -21.10 5.56 -25.20
N GLU A 38 -20.25 6.50 -25.62
CA GLU A 38 -19.39 6.33 -26.78
C GLU A 38 -18.33 5.25 -26.55
N THR A 39 -17.67 5.25 -25.39
CA THR A 39 -16.69 4.23 -25.01
C THR A 39 -17.33 2.85 -24.87
N ALA A 40 -18.45 2.75 -24.15
CA ALA A 40 -19.19 1.49 -23.97
C ALA A 40 -19.68 0.93 -25.31
N GLY A 41 -20.22 1.78 -26.20
CA GLY A 41 -20.69 1.37 -27.52
C GLY A 41 -19.55 0.82 -28.40
N ARG A 42 -18.33 1.37 -28.28
CA ARG A 42 -17.15 0.83 -28.97
C ARG A 42 -16.68 -0.50 -28.40
N LEU A 43 -16.67 -0.65 -27.07
CA LEU A 43 -16.37 -1.95 -26.44
C LEU A 43 -17.35 -3.04 -26.93
N VAL A 44 -18.65 -2.73 -26.95
CA VAL A 44 -19.69 -3.63 -27.49
C VAL A 44 -19.51 -3.92 -28.98
N ALA A 45 -19.09 -2.93 -29.78
CA ALA A 45 -18.82 -3.13 -31.20
C ALA A 45 -17.65 -4.09 -31.45
N HIS A 46 -16.70 -4.18 -30.51
CA HIS A 46 -15.62 -5.18 -30.48
C HIS A 46 -16.05 -6.53 -29.87
N GLY A 47 -17.31 -6.65 -29.45
CA GLY A 47 -17.88 -7.88 -28.91
C GLY A 47 -17.74 -8.04 -27.40
N LEU A 48 -17.28 -6.99 -26.69
CA LEU A 48 -17.15 -7.01 -25.23
C LEU A 48 -18.46 -6.64 -24.53
N GLY A 49 -18.78 -7.29 -23.42
CA GLY A 49 -20.05 -7.10 -22.72
C GLY A 49 -20.15 -7.77 -21.36
N GLU A 50 -21.36 -8.23 -21.03
CA GLU A 50 -21.70 -8.78 -19.72
C GLU A 50 -20.89 -10.05 -19.42
N GLY A 51 -20.22 -10.06 -18.27
CA GLY A 51 -19.39 -11.19 -17.82
C GLY A 51 -17.90 -11.07 -18.18
N ASP A 52 -17.55 -10.26 -19.17
CA ASP A 52 -16.15 -10.12 -19.61
C ASP A 52 -15.30 -9.38 -18.56
N ARG A 53 -14.03 -9.75 -18.44
CA ARG A 53 -13.01 -9.06 -17.64
C ARG A 53 -12.08 -8.28 -18.55
N ILE A 54 -12.10 -6.95 -18.39
CA ILE A 54 -11.35 -6.04 -19.26
C ILE A 54 -10.18 -5.46 -18.46
N GLY A 55 -8.97 -5.87 -18.85
CA GLY A 55 -7.72 -5.30 -18.37
C GLY A 55 -7.52 -3.88 -18.86
N VAL A 56 -7.17 -2.95 -17.97
CA VAL A 56 -6.90 -1.56 -18.35
C VAL A 56 -5.50 -1.17 -17.91
N LEU A 57 -4.65 -0.94 -18.90
CA LEU A 57 -3.27 -0.49 -18.75
C LEU A 57 -3.14 0.91 -19.35
N THR A 58 -3.64 1.93 -18.66
CA THR A 58 -3.52 3.34 -19.08
C THR A 58 -2.98 4.18 -17.93
N PRO A 59 -2.35 5.33 -18.21
CA PRO A 59 -2.21 6.40 -17.23
C PRO A 59 -3.59 6.82 -16.67
N PRO A 60 -3.66 7.46 -15.49
CA PRO A 60 -4.89 8.13 -15.06
C PRO A 60 -5.20 9.32 -15.98
N TYR A 61 -6.26 9.23 -16.78
CA TYR A 61 -6.77 10.36 -17.55
C TYR A 61 -8.30 10.28 -17.68
N VAL A 62 -8.92 11.26 -18.33
CA VAL A 62 -10.39 11.35 -18.48
C VAL A 62 -10.98 10.09 -19.14
N GLY A 63 -10.29 9.51 -20.13
CA GLY A 63 -10.76 8.28 -20.77
C GLY A 63 -10.65 7.05 -19.87
N THR A 64 -9.75 7.01 -18.88
CA THR A 64 -9.76 5.94 -17.86
C THR A 64 -11.02 6.02 -16.99
N VAL A 65 -11.45 7.23 -16.62
CA VAL A 65 -12.74 7.45 -15.94
C VAL A 65 -13.89 6.99 -16.84
N GLY A 66 -13.81 7.28 -18.14
CA GLY A 66 -14.71 6.75 -19.16
C GLY A 66 -14.77 5.22 -19.17
N LEU A 67 -13.62 4.55 -19.20
CA LEU A 67 -13.50 3.08 -19.18
C LEU A 67 -14.10 2.48 -17.92
N VAL A 68 -13.81 3.03 -16.73
CA VAL A 68 -14.37 2.57 -15.44
C VAL A 68 -15.90 2.54 -15.46
N HIS A 69 -16.53 3.57 -16.00
CA HIS A 69 -17.99 3.62 -16.08
C HIS A 69 -18.54 2.86 -17.28
N ALA A 70 -17.79 2.75 -18.37
CA ALA A 70 -18.19 2.01 -19.57
C ALA A 70 -18.25 0.50 -19.32
N THR A 71 -17.26 -0.07 -18.61
CA THR A 71 -17.28 -1.48 -18.21
C THR A 71 -18.50 -1.77 -17.32
N MET A 72 -18.75 -0.91 -16.32
CA MET A 72 -19.96 -1.01 -15.49
C MET A 72 -21.25 -0.95 -16.32
N ARG A 73 -21.32 -0.07 -17.33
CA ARG A 73 -22.49 0.13 -18.19
C ARG A 73 -22.82 -1.09 -19.05
N ILE A 74 -21.81 -1.85 -19.47
CA ILE A 74 -21.97 -3.05 -20.31
C ILE A 74 -22.00 -4.34 -19.50
N GLY A 75 -21.85 -4.28 -18.17
CA GLY A 75 -21.81 -5.45 -17.29
C GLY A 75 -20.46 -6.18 -17.30
N ALA A 76 -19.40 -5.54 -17.78
CA ALA A 76 -18.04 -6.05 -17.74
C ALA A 76 -17.34 -5.68 -16.41
N THR A 77 -16.36 -6.48 -16.03
CA THR A 77 -15.52 -6.28 -14.85
C THR A 77 -14.27 -5.48 -15.21
N PHE A 78 -14.04 -4.38 -14.50
CA PHE A 78 -12.85 -3.54 -14.69
C PHE A 78 -11.63 -4.10 -13.95
N VAL A 79 -10.52 -4.39 -14.66
CA VAL A 79 -9.28 -4.89 -14.04
C VAL A 79 -8.13 -3.91 -14.30
N PRO A 80 -7.80 -2.99 -13.37
CA PRO A 80 -6.69 -2.08 -13.58
C PRO A 80 -5.34 -2.79 -13.40
N LEU A 81 -4.50 -2.71 -14.42
CA LEU A 81 -3.29 -3.52 -14.52
C LEU A 81 -2.04 -2.87 -13.91
N GLY A 82 -1.97 -1.54 -13.85
CA GLY A 82 -0.83 -0.79 -13.28
C GLY A 82 0.25 -0.50 -14.33
N GLN A 83 0.32 0.74 -14.79
CA GLN A 83 1.19 1.16 -15.91
C GLN A 83 2.70 1.09 -15.62
N GLU A 84 3.06 1.10 -14.34
CA GLU A 84 4.45 1.06 -13.86
C GLU A 84 5.03 -0.36 -13.80
N LEU A 85 4.21 -1.39 -14.06
CA LEU A 85 4.63 -2.78 -14.00
C LEU A 85 5.29 -3.25 -15.31
N THR A 86 6.11 -4.28 -15.19
CA THR A 86 6.78 -4.91 -16.33
C THR A 86 5.82 -5.78 -17.13
N ALA A 87 6.12 -6.02 -18.41
CA ALA A 87 5.31 -6.89 -19.28
C ALA A 87 5.06 -8.28 -18.66
N ARG A 88 6.08 -8.89 -18.03
CA ARG A 88 5.96 -10.17 -17.31
C ARG A 88 4.97 -10.11 -16.15
N GLU A 89 4.99 -9.04 -15.36
CA GLU A 89 4.05 -8.86 -14.25
C GLU A 89 2.63 -8.64 -14.76
N ILE A 90 2.49 -7.91 -15.87
CA ILE A 90 1.20 -7.74 -16.54
C ILE A 90 0.69 -9.06 -17.11
N ALA A 91 1.54 -9.85 -17.78
CA ALA A 91 1.18 -11.18 -18.29
C ALA A 91 0.67 -12.10 -17.17
N ALA A 92 1.35 -12.11 -16.02
CA ALA A 92 0.90 -12.85 -14.85
C ALA A 92 -0.47 -12.37 -14.34
N ARG A 93 -0.76 -11.06 -14.42
CA ARG A 93 -2.09 -10.53 -14.06
C ARG A 93 -3.15 -10.93 -15.09
N ILE A 94 -2.84 -10.85 -16.38
CA ILE A 94 -3.72 -11.27 -17.48
C ILE A 94 -4.14 -12.73 -17.26
N ASP A 95 -3.17 -13.61 -17.04
CA ASP A 95 -3.39 -15.05 -16.81
C ASP A 95 -4.25 -15.31 -15.56
N ARG A 96 -3.88 -14.74 -14.42
CA ARG A 96 -4.58 -14.93 -13.13
C ARG A 96 -6.00 -14.40 -13.08
N THR A 97 -6.35 -13.51 -14.00
CA THR A 97 -7.69 -12.95 -14.07
C THR A 97 -8.42 -13.36 -15.32
N ASP A 98 -7.84 -14.25 -16.14
CA ASP A 98 -8.45 -14.79 -17.36
C ASP A 98 -9.19 -13.69 -18.13
N LEU A 99 -8.42 -12.70 -18.56
CA LEU A 99 -8.94 -11.48 -19.18
C LEU A 99 -9.38 -11.71 -20.63
N ASP A 100 -10.54 -11.20 -20.97
CA ASP A 100 -11.11 -11.26 -22.33
C ASP A 100 -10.51 -10.21 -23.26
N ALA A 101 -9.92 -9.14 -22.71
CA ALA A 101 -9.26 -8.08 -23.46
C ALA A 101 -8.33 -7.24 -22.58
N VAL A 102 -7.34 -6.61 -23.23
CA VAL A 102 -6.54 -5.53 -22.63
C VAL A 102 -6.76 -4.24 -23.41
N VAL A 103 -7.10 -3.17 -22.71
CA VAL A 103 -7.17 -1.80 -23.24
C VAL A 103 -5.97 -1.01 -22.72
N CYS A 104 -5.21 -0.43 -23.63
CA CYS A 104 -4.02 0.35 -23.34
C CYS A 104 -4.07 1.75 -23.99
N ALA A 105 -3.11 2.60 -23.65
CA ALA A 105 -2.85 3.88 -24.30
C ALA A 105 -1.46 3.86 -24.98
N GLU A 106 -1.18 4.84 -25.85
CA GLU A 106 0.10 4.99 -26.58
C GLU A 106 1.35 4.71 -25.70
N PRO A 107 1.55 5.32 -24.51
CA PRO A 107 2.76 5.08 -23.71
C PRO A 107 2.88 3.67 -23.13
N THR A 108 1.78 2.92 -23.09
CA THR A 108 1.64 1.60 -22.47
C THR A 108 1.45 0.47 -23.48
N GLU A 109 1.21 0.81 -24.76
CA GLU A 109 0.97 -0.15 -25.84
C GLU A 109 2.10 -1.18 -26.00
N PRO A 110 3.40 -0.81 -25.95
CA PRO A 110 4.47 -1.80 -26.05
C PRO A 110 4.41 -2.83 -24.92
N THR A 111 4.22 -2.39 -23.67
CA THR A 111 4.11 -3.27 -22.51
C THR A 111 2.88 -4.17 -22.58
N ALA A 112 1.73 -3.64 -23.01
CA ALA A 112 0.50 -4.40 -23.20
C ALA A 112 0.66 -5.48 -24.27
N THR A 113 1.29 -5.13 -25.40
CA THR A 113 1.53 -6.05 -26.52
C THR A 113 2.48 -7.17 -26.10
N ASP A 114 3.61 -6.83 -25.47
CA ASP A 114 4.59 -7.81 -24.98
C ASP A 114 3.97 -8.76 -23.96
N ALA A 115 3.14 -8.24 -23.04
CA ALA A 115 2.46 -9.04 -22.02
C ALA A 115 1.40 -9.97 -22.63
N ALA A 116 0.56 -9.46 -23.54
CA ALA A 116 -0.47 -10.24 -24.20
C ALA A 116 0.13 -11.30 -25.14
N ALA A 117 1.32 -11.08 -25.70
CA ALA A 117 2.01 -12.10 -26.51
C ALA A 117 2.42 -13.35 -25.71
N GLU A 118 2.51 -13.26 -24.37
CA GLU A 118 2.76 -14.41 -23.49
C GLU A 118 1.51 -15.26 -23.24
N ILE A 119 0.30 -14.72 -23.48
CA ILE A 119 -0.99 -15.36 -23.18
C ILE A 119 -1.80 -15.56 -24.48
N GLU A 120 -2.12 -16.81 -24.82
CA GLU A 120 -2.82 -17.10 -26.08
C GLU A 120 -4.26 -16.56 -26.07
N GLY A 121 -4.60 -15.74 -27.07
CA GLY A 121 -5.99 -15.39 -27.37
C GLY A 121 -6.51 -14.10 -26.75
N VAL A 122 -5.69 -13.31 -26.04
CA VAL A 122 -6.11 -12.04 -25.43
C VAL A 122 -5.91 -10.87 -26.43
N PRO A 123 -6.97 -10.26 -26.98
CA PRO A 123 -6.84 -9.11 -27.87
C PRO A 123 -6.41 -7.85 -27.11
N VAL A 124 -5.56 -7.05 -27.76
CA VAL A 124 -5.14 -5.74 -27.25
C VAL A 124 -5.79 -4.64 -28.07
N TYR A 125 -6.42 -3.70 -27.36
CA TYR A 125 -7.01 -2.49 -27.91
C TYR A 125 -6.26 -1.24 -27.43
N SER A 126 -6.10 -0.24 -28.30
CA SER A 126 -5.56 1.06 -27.93
C SER A 126 -6.65 2.13 -27.93
N VAL A 127 -6.64 3.02 -26.93
CA VAL A 127 -7.46 4.24 -26.94
C VAL A 127 -6.91 5.33 -27.87
N ASP A 128 -5.67 5.16 -28.32
CA ASP A 128 -5.00 6.03 -29.29
C ASP A 128 -4.91 5.34 -30.66
N ASP A 129 -4.35 6.03 -31.65
CA ASP A 129 -4.02 5.38 -32.93
C ASP A 129 -2.90 4.34 -32.69
N PRO A 130 -3.14 3.04 -32.97
CA PRO A 130 -2.20 1.98 -32.63
C PRO A 130 -0.89 2.08 -33.43
N ALA A 131 0.24 1.85 -32.77
CA ALA A 131 1.55 1.82 -33.39
C ALA A 131 1.91 0.43 -33.93
N SER A 132 1.42 -0.63 -33.26
CA SER A 132 1.58 -2.03 -33.67
C SER A 132 0.41 -2.50 -34.54
N ALA A 133 0.72 -3.35 -35.53
CA ALA A 133 -0.30 -4.01 -36.35
C ALA A 133 -1.06 -5.13 -35.59
N GLU A 134 -0.58 -5.52 -34.42
CA GLU A 134 -1.18 -6.52 -33.53
C GLU A 134 -2.21 -5.91 -32.58
N VAL A 135 -2.27 -4.57 -32.52
CA VAL A 135 -3.17 -3.80 -31.66
C VAL A 135 -4.27 -3.17 -32.51
N THR A 136 -5.50 -3.25 -32.02
CA THR A 136 -6.67 -2.66 -32.70
C THR A 136 -7.03 -1.33 -32.05
N GLY A 137 -7.31 -0.29 -32.83
CA GLY A 137 -7.82 0.96 -32.28
C GLY A 137 -9.24 0.76 -31.75
N ILE A 138 -9.52 1.15 -30.50
CA ILE A 138 -10.88 1.12 -29.97
C ILE A 138 -11.83 1.98 -30.82
N HIS A 139 -11.27 3.01 -31.47
CA HIS A 139 -11.94 3.96 -32.35
C HIS A 139 -12.09 3.50 -33.80
N ASP A 140 -11.55 2.33 -34.19
CA ASP A 140 -11.62 1.79 -35.56
C ASP A 140 -13.04 1.34 -35.97
N VAL A 141 -13.96 1.29 -34.99
CA VAL A 141 -15.36 0.92 -35.18
C VAL A 141 -16.29 2.05 -34.72
N ASP A 142 -17.43 2.16 -35.39
CA ASP A 142 -18.52 3.02 -34.93
C ASP A 142 -19.13 2.43 -33.64
N PRO A 143 -19.52 3.25 -32.65
CA PRO A 143 -20.17 2.76 -31.44
C PRO A 143 -21.46 1.99 -31.76
N ALA A 144 -21.60 0.79 -31.20
CA ALA A 144 -22.82 0.00 -31.27
C ALA A 144 -23.90 0.53 -30.32
N SER A 145 -25.16 0.21 -30.60
CA SER A 145 -26.26 0.48 -29.66
C SER A 145 -26.12 -0.43 -28.44
N ILE A 146 -26.20 0.17 -27.25
CA ILE A 146 -26.13 -0.55 -25.97
C ILE A 146 -27.55 -0.85 -25.50
N ASP A 147 -27.80 -2.08 -25.07
CA ASP A 147 -28.95 -2.43 -24.23
C ASP A 147 -28.38 -2.79 -22.85
N PRO A 148 -28.30 -1.83 -21.91
CA PRO A 148 -27.58 -2.05 -20.65
C PRO A 148 -28.17 -3.22 -19.86
N PRO A 149 -27.35 -4.17 -19.39
CA PRO A 149 -27.85 -5.30 -18.63
C PRO A 149 -28.46 -4.83 -17.30
N GLY A 150 -29.33 -5.68 -16.74
CA GLY A 150 -29.93 -5.42 -15.44
C GLY A 150 -28.95 -5.77 -14.32
N TRP A 151 -28.55 -4.78 -13.51
CA TRP A 151 -27.51 -5.00 -12.49
C TRP A 151 -28.02 -5.30 -11.07
N SER A 152 -27.24 -6.02 -10.28
CA SER A 152 -27.45 -6.38 -8.88
C SER A 152 -26.27 -5.97 -8.00
N PHE A 153 -26.48 -5.82 -6.69
CA PHE A 153 -25.38 -5.65 -5.73
C PHE A 153 -24.45 -6.86 -5.65
N ALA A 154 -24.88 -7.98 -6.22
CA ALA A 154 -24.07 -9.17 -6.40
C ALA A 154 -23.03 -8.99 -7.50
N ASP A 155 -23.28 -8.22 -8.55
CA ASP A 155 -22.47 -8.35 -9.76
C ASP A 155 -21.02 -7.88 -9.55
N PRO A 156 -20.03 -8.54 -10.18
CA PRO A 156 -18.64 -8.08 -10.17
C PRO A 156 -18.53 -6.68 -10.76
N LEU A 157 -17.71 -5.84 -10.13
CA LEU A 157 -17.47 -4.47 -10.59
C LEU A 157 -16.02 -4.27 -11.01
N CYS A 158 -15.08 -4.76 -10.20
CA CYS A 158 -13.67 -4.69 -10.51
C CYS A 158 -12.87 -5.80 -9.83
N VAL A 159 -11.69 -6.11 -10.38
CA VAL A 159 -10.70 -6.98 -9.75
C VAL A 159 -9.42 -6.18 -9.58
N LEU A 160 -8.97 -6.01 -8.34
CA LEU A 160 -7.70 -5.35 -8.05
C LEU A 160 -6.69 -6.36 -7.53
N PHE A 161 -5.40 -6.02 -7.58
CA PHE A 161 -4.35 -6.88 -7.06
C PHE A 161 -3.81 -6.36 -5.73
N THR A 162 -3.59 -7.28 -4.78
CA THR A 162 -2.85 -7.01 -3.54
C THR A 162 -1.58 -7.82 -3.47
N SER A 163 -0.58 -7.34 -2.73
CA SER A 163 0.63 -8.11 -2.47
C SER A 163 0.27 -9.33 -1.61
N GLY A 164 0.44 -10.54 -2.16
CA GLY A 164 0.25 -11.78 -1.40
C GLY A 164 1.40 -12.02 -0.42
N THR A 165 1.14 -12.80 0.63
CA THR A 165 2.15 -13.27 1.59
C THR A 165 3.26 -14.09 0.94
N THR A 166 2.97 -14.74 -0.19
CA THR A 166 3.92 -15.51 -1.01
C THR A 166 4.74 -14.65 -1.97
N GLY A 167 4.52 -13.33 -1.99
CA GLY A 167 5.17 -12.38 -2.91
C GLY A 167 4.48 -12.24 -4.27
N GLU A 168 3.58 -13.16 -4.63
CA GLU A 168 2.80 -13.06 -5.87
C GLU A 168 1.49 -12.29 -5.65
N PRO A 169 1.11 -11.35 -6.53
CA PRO A 169 -0.11 -10.57 -6.33
C PRO A 169 -1.39 -11.43 -6.39
N LYS A 170 -2.29 -11.24 -5.41
CA LYS A 170 -3.59 -11.94 -5.34
C LYS A 170 -4.69 -11.10 -6.01
N PRO A 171 -5.50 -11.67 -6.90
CA PRO A 171 -6.66 -11.00 -7.48
C PRO A 171 -7.82 -10.92 -6.46
N VAL A 172 -8.25 -9.70 -6.16
CA VAL A 172 -9.34 -9.37 -5.23
C VAL A 172 -10.54 -8.87 -6.03
N PRO A 173 -11.52 -9.75 -6.31
CA PRO A 173 -12.79 -9.33 -6.90
C PRO A 173 -13.58 -8.48 -5.91
N LEU A 174 -14.12 -7.37 -6.38
CA LEU A 174 -15.04 -6.52 -5.62
C LEU A 174 -16.35 -6.39 -6.37
N THR A 175 -17.43 -6.56 -5.63
CA THR A 175 -18.76 -6.43 -6.17
C THR A 175 -19.22 -4.98 -6.13
N ALA A 176 -20.15 -4.71 -7.02
CA ALA A 176 -21.23 -3.78 -6.87
C ALA A 176 -21.59 -3.35 -5.44
N GLY A 177 -22.01 -4.32 -4.62
CA GLY A 177 -22.46 -4.12 -3.24
C GLY A 177 -21.32 -3.76 -2.29
N ASN A 178 -20.12 -4.30 -2.51
CA ASN A 178 -18.93 -3.96 -1.72
C ASN A 178 -18.58 -2.48 -1.87
N VAL A 179 -18.45 -2.02 -3.11
CA VAL A 179 -18.08 -0.62 -3.40
C VAL A 179 -19.21 0.34 -3.00
N TYR A 180 -20.47 -0.02 -3.24
CA TYR A 180 -21.62 0.77 -2.76
C TYR A 180 -21.62 0.92 -1.24
N SER A 181 -21.44 -0.18 -0.50
CA SER A 181 -21.47 -0.16 0.96
C SER A 181 -20.32 0.65 1.53
N SER A 182 -19.12 0.51 0.95
CA SER A 182 -17.95 1.32 1.28
C SER A 182 -18.20 2.81 1.04
N ALA A 183 -18.84 3.16 -0.08
CA ALA A 183 -19.21 4.54 -0.38
C ALA A 183 -20.20 5.10 0.67
N VAL A 184 -21.27 4.37 0.99
CA VAL A 184 -22.23 4.81 2.02
C VAL A 184 -21.56 5.01 3.37
N ALA A 185 -20.72 4.07 3.80
CA ALA A 185 -20.03 4.13 5.08
C ALA A 185 -19.03 5.30 5.13
N SER A 186 -18.31 5.54 4.04
CA SER A 186 -17.39 6.68 3.88
C SER A 186 -18.13 8.02 3.92
N ALA A 187 -19.20 8.17 3.15
CA ALA A 187 -20.00 9.40 3.11
C ALA A 187 -20.58 9.75 4.48
N PHE A 188 -21.12 8.76 5.19
CA PHE A 188 -21.63 8.95 6.55
C PHE A 188 -20.52 9.37 7.52
N ARG A 189 -19.31 8.84 7.37
CA ARG A 189 -18.18 9.13 8.25
C ARG A 189 -17.60 10.53 8.02
N LEU A 190 -17.43 10.90 6.76
CA LEU A 190 -16.80 12.17 6.36
C LEU A 190 -17.79 13.34 6.38
N GLY A 191 -19.10 13.06 6.25
CA GLY A 191 -20.12 14.11 6.12
C GLY A 191 -20.05 14.77 4.76
N VAL A 192 -20.05 13.94 3.71
CA VAL A 192 -20.00 14.41 2.31
C VAL A 192 -21.23 15.29 2.01
N GLU A 193 -20.97 16.42 1.36
CA GLU A 193 -21.95 17.39 0.88
C GLU A 193 -22.01 17.36 -0.65
N PRO A 194 -23.16 17.70 -1.28
CA PRO A 194 -23.30 17.65 -2.73
C PRO A 194 -22.29 18.50 -3.52
N ASP A 195 -21.87 19.63 -2.96
CA ASP A 195 -20.92 20.56 -3.58
C ASP A 195 -19.45 20.15 -3.36
N ASP A 196 -19.20 19.01 -2.71
CA ASP A 196 -17.84 18.53 -2.47
C ASP A 196 -17.09 18.24 -3.77
N ARG A 197 -15.77 18.45 -3.70
CA ARG A 197 -14.83 18.27 -4.82
C ARG A 197 -13.70 17.39 -4.33
N TRP A 198 -13.56 16.21 -4.92
CA TRP A 198 -12.57 15.21 -4.49
C TRP A 198 -11.40 15.14 -5.46
N LEU A 199 -10.19 15.46 -5.00
CA LEU A 199 -8.98 15.35 -5.79
C LEU A 199 -8.43 13.91 -5.80
N VAL A 200 -8.15 13.41 -7.00
CA VAL A 200 -7.45 12.16 -7.23
C VAL A 200 -6.12 12.44 -7.91
N SER A 201 -5.04 12.16 -7.18
CA SER A 201 -3.66 12.14 -7.68
C SER A 201 -2.97 10.79 -7.41
N LEU A 202 -3.70 9.84 -6.84
CA LEU A 202 -3.26 8.45 -6.61
C LEU A 202 -3.49 7.63 -7.86
N SER A 203 -2.72 6.56 -8.02
CA SER A 203 -2.93 5.62 -9.13
C SER A 203 -4.30 4.95 -9.04
N LEU A 204 -4.95 4.78 -10.20
CA LEU A 204 -6.27 4.16 -10.31
C LEU A 204 -6.23 2.63 -10.24
N HIS A 205 -5.05 2.01 -10.20
CA HIS A 205 -4.91 0.56 -9.98
C HIS A 205 -4.92 0.16 -8.49
N HIS A 206 -5.02 1.14 -7.59
CA HIS A 206 -5.26 0.90 -6.17
C HIS A 206 -6.64 1.45 -5.77
N MET A 207 -7.29 0.80 -4.80
CA MET A 207 -8.60 1.25 -4.32
C MET A 207 -8.60 2.70 -3.79
N GLY A 208 -7.46 3.20 -3.29
CA GLY A 208 -7.34 4.58 -2.84
C GLY A 208 -7.57 5.63 -3.94
N GLY A 209 -7.13 5.34 -5.18
CA GLY A 209 -7.37 6.19 -6.35
C GLY A 209 -8.65 5.86 -7.10
N LEU A 210 -9.03 4.57 -7.15
CA LEU A 210 -10.22 4.11 -7.87
C LEU A 210 -11.54 4.43 -7.15
N ALA A 211 -11.60 4.30 -5.82
CA ALA A 211 -12.84 4.48 -5.07
C ALA A 211 -13.48 5.87 -5.28
N PRO A 212 -12.73 6.99 -5.28
CA PRO A 212 -13.28 8.32 -5.60
C PRO A 212 -14.00 8.42 -6.95
N VAL A 213 -13.57 7.66 -7.97
CA VAL A 213 -14.19 7.65 -9.31
C VAL A 213 -15.64 7.15 -9.20
N TYR A 214 -15.85 6.01 -8.55
CA TYR A 214 -17.18 5.46 -8.29
C TYR A 214 -18.00 6.32 -7.34
N ARG A 215 -17.38 6.76 -6.24
CA ARG A 215 -18.01 7.53 -5.17
C ARG A 215 -18.56 8.86 -5.68
N SER A 216 -17.85 9.53 -6.57
CA SER A 216 -18.27 10.86 -7.05
C SER A 216 -19.63 10.78 -7.73
N VAL A 217 -19.86 9.77 -8.58
CA VAL A 217 -21.14 9.52 -9.22
C VAL A 217 -22.23 9.15 -8.20
N LEU A 218 -21.91 8.30 -7.22
CA LEU A 218 -22.85 7.91 -6.16
C LEU A 218 -23.28 9.10 -5.30
N TYR A 219 -22.36 10.01 -4.98
CA TYR A 219 -22.64 11.17 -4.13
C TYR A 219 -23.21 12.35 -4.91
N GLY A 220 -22.84 12.50 -6.18
CA GLY A 220 -23.14 13.67 -7.00
C GLY A 220 -22.10 14.78 -6.87
N THR A 221 -20.90 14.44 -6.42
CA THR A 221 -19.80 15.38 -6.18
C THR A 221 -18.93 15.51 -7.43
N THR A 222 -18.03 16.50 -7.46
CA THR A 222 -17.06 16.64 -8.55
C THR A 222 -15.79 15.83 -8.28
N LEU A 223 -15.33 15.06 -9.26
CA LEU A 223 -14.01 14.46 -9.27
C LEU A 223 -13.01 15.47 -9.90
N VAL A 224 -11.95 15.83 -9.20
CA VAL A 224 -10.82 16.56 -9.78
C VAL A 224 -9.72 15.53 -10.03
N LEU A 225 -9.39 15.28 -11.30
CA LEU A 225 -8.44 14.26 -11.69
C LEU A 225 -7.12 14.91 -12.11
N ARG A 226 -6.03 14.44 -11.50
CA ARG A 226 -4.65 14.76 -11.86
C ARG A 226 -3.98 13.48 -12.35
N GLU A 227 -3.22 13.55 -13.44
CA GLU A 227 -2.59 12.38 -14.07
C GLU A 227 -1.61 11.65 -13.13
N GLY A 228 -1.01 12.38 -12.20
CA GLY A 228 -0.14 11.80 -11.18
C GLY A 228 0.25 12.79 -10.09
N PHE A 229 0.72 12.26 -8.97
CA PHE A 229 1.12 13.08 -7.84
C PHE A 229 2.39 13.89 -8.11
N ASP A 230 2.27 15.20 -7.94
CA ASP A 230 3.39 16.11 -7.71
C ASP A 230 3.09 16.92 -6.45
N ALA A 231 4.02 16.97 -5.50
CA ALA A 231 3.73 17.57 -4.19
C ALA A 231 3.38 19.07 -4.26
N GLY A 232 3.97 19.81 -5.20
CA GLY A 232 3.65 21.22 -5.41
C GLY A 232 2.33 21.40 -6.15
N GLY A 233 2.23 20.80 -7.34
CA GLY A 233 1.06 20.88 -8.21
C GLY A 233 -0.21 20.32 -7.56
N THR A 234 -0.13 19.18 -6.88
CA THR A 234 -1.29 18.61 -6.15
C THR A 234 -1.78 19.56 -5.06
N ALA A 235 -0.87 20.25 -4.37
CA ALA A 235 -1.26 21.24 -3.36
C ALA A 235 -1.82 22.53 -3.99
N ASP A 236 -1.30 22.93 -5.16
CA ASP A 236 -1.81 24.07 -5.92
C ASP A 236 -3.21 23.79 -6.50
N ASP A 237 -3.44 22.57 -6.98
CA ASP A 237 -4.75 22.12 -7.50
C ASP A 237 -5.83 22.15 -6.43
N ILE A 238 -5.46 21.86 -5.18
CA ILE A 238 -6.39 21.93 -4.04
C ILE A 238 -6.97 23.34 -3.91
N ASP A 239 -6.11 24.35 -4.03
CA ASP A 239 -6.52 25.76 -3.96
C ASP A 239 -7.21 26.22 -5.26
N ALA A 240 -6.65 25.85 -6.41
CA ALA A 240 -7.14 26.28 -7.72
C ALA A 240 -8.56 25.78 -8.03
N TYR A 241 -8.91 24.60 -7.52
CA TYR A 241 -10.19 23.95 -7.80
C TYR A 241 -11.08 23.81 -6.57
N ASP A 242 -10.84 24.59 -5.50
CA ASP A 242 -11.63 24.56 -4.26
C ASP A 242 -11.87 23.13 -3.74
N VAL A 243 -10.83 22.30 -3.77
CA VAL A 243 -10.94 20.88 -3.39
C VAL A 243 -11.30 20.79 -1.91
N SER A 244 -12.33 20.00 -1.61
CA SER A 244 -12.79 19.77 -0.23
C SER A 244 -12.33 18.44 0.34
N GLY A 245 -12.00 17.46 -0.51
CA GLY A 245 -11.56 16.14 -0.11
C GLY A 245 -10.36 15.64 -0.93
N VAL A 246 -9.41 14.96 -0.28
CA VAL A 246 -8.30 14.29 -0.98
C VAL A 246 -7.89 13.02 -0.22
N SER A 247 -7.57 11.96 -0.97
CA SER A 247 -6.96 10.74 -0.43
C SER A 247 -5.44 10.82 -0.55
N LEU A 248 -4.70 10.63 0.54
CA LEU A 248 -3.24 10.68 0.54
C LEU A 248 -2.65 9.54 1.38
N VAL A 249 -1.41 9.18 1.09
CA VAL A 249 -0.55 8.47 2.06
C VAL A 249 0.26 9.48 2.89
N PRO A 250 0.71 9.14 4.12
CA PRO A 250 1.49 10.03 4.98
C PRO A 250 2.69 10.73 4.30
N THR A 251 3.42 10.01 3.45
CA THR A 251 4.59 10.57 2.73
C THR A 251 4.20 11.64 1.72
N MET A 252 3.07 11.49 1.02
CA MET A 252 2.55 12.50 0.09
C MET A 252 2.17 13.77 0.85
N LEU A 253 1.40 13.64 1.93
CA LEU A 253 1.01 14.77 2.76
C LEU A 253 2.23 15.51 3.32
N LYS A 254 3.22 14.78 3.86
CA LYS A 254 4.48 15.38 4.32
C LYS A 254 5.16 16.19 3.21
N ARG A 255 5.33 15.61 2.01
CA ARG A 255 5.96 16.30 0.87
C ARG A 255 5.21 17.55 0.43
N MET A 256 3.88 17.53 0.44
CA MET A 256 3.07 18.71 0.12
C MET A 256 3.28 19.82 1.16
N LEU A 257 3.30 19.48 2.46
CA LEU A 257 3.56 20.43 3.53
C LEU A 257 4.99 20.97 3.48
N ASP A 258 5.98 20.15 3.15
CA ASP A 258 7.37 20.59 2.97
C ASP A 258 7.49 21.57 1.80
N ARG A 259 6.68 21.38 0.75
CA ARG A 259 6.70 22.22 -0.45
C ARG A 259 5.95 23.53 -0.29
N ARG A 260 4.81 23.55 0.41
CA ARG A 260 3.89 24.71 0.50
C ARG A 260 3.69 25.26 1.92
N GLY A 261 4.22 24.60 2.94
CA GLY A 261 4.08 24.97 4.35
C GLY A 261 2.74 24.53 4.95
N THR A 262 1.64 24.84 4.27
CA THR A 262 0.26 24.47 4.60
C THR A 262 -0.51 24.07 3.34
N LEU A 263 -1.75 23.62 3.51
CA LEU A 263 -2.72 23.38 2.43
C LEU A 263 -3.87 24.39 2.51
N SER A 264 -4.67 24.48 1.44
CA SER A 264 -5.80 25.43 1.37
C SER A 264 -6.88 25.13 2.40
N ASP A 265 -7.55 26.18 2.88
CA ASP A 265 -8.66 26.12 3.83
C ASP A 265 -9.95 25.58 3.20
N SER A 266 -9.98 25.35 1.88
CA SER A 266 -11.08 24.66 1.19
C SER A 266 -11.21 23.20 1.64
N LEU A 267 -10.11 22.58 2.08
CA LEU A 267 -10.11 21.19 2.53
C LEU A 267 -10.98 21.02 3.78
N ARG A 268 -11.88 20.05 3.70
CA ARG A 268 -12.71 19.55 4.79
C ARG A 268 -12.29 18.16 5.24
N ALA A 269 -11.64 17.38 4.36
CA ALA A 269 -11.11 16.06 4.68
C ALA A 269 -9.82 15.73 3.91
N VAL A 270 -8.77 15.37 4.65
CA VAL A 270 -7.64 14.62 4.12
C VAL A 270 -7.76 13.19 4.62
N LEU A 271 -8.21 12.29 3.75
CA LEU A 271 -8.30 10.87 4.06
C LEU A 271 -6.91 10.25 3.99
N LEU A 272 -6.35 9.92 5.15
CA LEU A 272 -4.94 9.54 5.30
C LEU A 272 -4.82 8.06 5.62
N GLY A 273 -4.43 7.25 4.65
CA GLY A 273 -4.35 5.79 4.80
C GLY A 273 -3.22 5.17 3.99
N GLY A 274 -3.19 3.84 3.92
CA GLY A 274 -2.19 3.08 3.16
C GLY A 274 -0.82 2.93 3.84
N ALA A 275 -0.54 3.69 4.90
CA ALA A 275 0.59 3.50 5.79
C ALA A 275 0.31 4.13 7.17
N PRO A 276 1.00 3.69 8.24
CA PRO A 276 0.96 4.37 9.53
C PRO A 276 1.33 5.85 9.41
N ALA A 277 0.52 6.72 10.01
CA ALA A 277 0.77 8.15 10.03
C ALA A 277 1.66 8.52 11.23
N PRO A 278 2.86 9.11 11.02
CA PRO A 278 3.72 9.55 12.12
C PRO A 278 3.02 10.60 13.00
N ALA A 279 3.28 10.53 14.31
CA ALA A 279 2.70 11.45 15.29
C ALA A 279 3.02 12.91 14.94
N GLU A 280 4.27 13.18 14.57
CA GLU A 280 4.78 14.51 14.23
C GLU A 280 4.06 15.11 13.03
N LEU A 281 3.70 14.27 12.04
CA LEU A 281 2.93 14.70 10.88
C LEU A 281 1.50 15.09 11.28
N LEU A 282 0.85 14.27 12.12
CA LEU A 282 -0.51 14.57 12.61
C LEU A 282 -0.54 15.83 13.48
N GLU A 283 0.48 16.03 14.32
CA GLU A 283 0.64 17.25 15.12
C GLU A 283 0.87 18.48 14.24
N ARG A 284 1.75 18.39 13.24
CA ARG A 284 1.96 19.47 12.27
C ARG A 284 0.65 19.82 11.56
N CYS A 285 -0.12 18.83 11.12
CA CYS A 285 -1.42 19.05 10.48
C CYS A 285 -2.40 19.74 11.44
N ARG A 286 -2.43 19.33 12.72
CA ARG A 286 -3.25 19.98 13.75
C ARG A 286 -2.88 21.45 13.93
N ASP A 287 -1.60 21.77 13.94
CA ASP A 287 -1.10 23.14 14.14
C ASP A 287 -1.45 24.04 12.95
N TYR A 288 -1.49 23.50 11.73
CA TYR A 288 -1.99 24.17 10.52
C TYR A 288 -3.50 24.01 10.30
N SER A 289 -4.24 23.43 11.24
CA SER A 289 -5.69 23.18 11.13
C SER A 289 -6.12 22.34 9.93
N ILE A 290 -5.24 21.50 9.40
CA ILE A 290 -5.53 20.59 8.28
C ILE A 290 -6.39 19.43 8.80
N PRO A 291 -7.55 19.15 8.17
CA PRO A 291 -8.51 18.17 8.68
C PRO A 291 -8.13 16.75 8.27
N VAL A 292 -7.14 16.17 8.96
CA VAL A 292 -6.67 14.81 8.70
C VAL A 292 -7.57 13.75 9.36
N TYR A 293 -7.97 12.77 8.55
CA TYR A 293 -8.72 11.58 8.94
C TYR A 293 -7.83 10.35 8.76
N PRO A 294 -7.06 9.93 9.79
CA PRO A 294 -6.34 8.67 9.74
C PRO A 294 -7.29 7.49 9.53
N THR A 295 -6.93 6.61 8.61
CA THR A 295 -7.81 5.56 8.10
C THR A 295 -7.05 4.26 7.95
N TYR A 296 -7.64 3.20 8.48
CA TYR A 296 -7.22 1.83 8.20
C TYR A 296 -8.19 1.20 7.22
N GLY A 297 -7.64 0.49 6.24
CA GLY A 297 -8.39 -0.13 5.18
C GLY A 297 -7.46 -0.87 4.24
N MET A 298 -8.07 -1.70 3.40
CA MET A 298 -7.39 -2.58 2.45
C MET A 298 -8.25 -2.75 1.21
N THR A 299 -7.69 -3.36 0.17
CA THR A 299 -8.41 -3.60 -1.10
C THR A 299 -9.59 -4.53 -0.87
N GLU A 300 -9.39 -5.58 -0.07
CA GLU A 300 -10.35 -6.62 0.32
C GLU A 300 -11.56 -6.06 1.06
N ALA A 301 -11.46 -4.84 1.64
CA ALA A 301 -12.56 -4.14 2.30
C ALA A 301 -13.12 -2.99 1.47
N ALA A 302 -12.86 -2.98 0.15
CA ALA A 302 -13.28 -1.94 -0.77
C ALA A 302 -12.91 -0.52 -0.30
N SER A 303 -11.71 -0.32 0.26
CA SER A 303 -11.08 0.95 0.69
C SER A 303 -10.95 1.19 2.19
N GLN A 304 -12.02 1.25 2.99
CA GLN A 304 -11.95 1.72 4.39
C GLN A 304 -12.64 0.75 5.36
N ILE A 305 -12.00 0.48 6.49
CA ILE A 305 -12.52 -0.37 7.57
C ILE A 305 -12.82 0.50 8.80
N THR A 306 -11.84 1.29 9.22
CA THR A 306 -11.97 2.25 10.31
C THR A 306 -11.45 3.61 9.87
N THR A 307 -11.96 4.69 10.46
CA THR A 307 -11.44 6.03 10.20
C THR A 307 -11.61 6.89 11.43
N ALA A 308 -10.56 7.58 11.87
CA ALA A 308 -10.57 8.58 12.94
C ALA A 308 -10.97 9.94 12.40
N THR A 309 -11.51 10.82 13.25
CA THR A 309 -11.70 12.24 12.89
C THR A 309 -10.56 13.11 13.41
N PRO A 310 -10.35 14.30 12.84
CA PRO A 310 -9.39 15.29 13.37
C PRO A 310 -9.62 15.64 14.84
N ARG A 311 -10.86 15.48 15.35
CA ARG A 311 -11.16 15.70 16.78
C ARG A 311 -10.74 14.52 17.64
N GLN A 312 -10.86 13.29 17.14
CA GLN A 312 -10.52 12.09 17.89
C GLN A 312 -9.02 11.89 18.00
N THR A 313 -8.26 12.26 16.97
CA THR A 313 -6.79 12.16 16.96
C THR A 313 -6.12 13.12 17.96
N ARG A 314 -6.78 14.22 18.35
CA ARG A 314 -6.22 15.21 19.29
C ARG A 314 -5.78 14.63 20.62
N ASP A 315 -6.58 13.71 21.17
CA ASP A 315 -6.32 13.09 22.47
C ASP A 315 -5.90 11.62 22.33
N ARG A 316 -5.76 11.12 21.10
CA ARG A 316 -5.50 9.71 20.76
C ARG A 316 -4.64 9.61 19.51
N ILE A 317 -3.41 10.12 19.60
CA ILE A 317 -2.43 9.96 18.51
C ILE A 317 -2.21 8.46 18.26
N GLY A 318 -2.10 8.08 16.98
CA GLY A 318 -1.89 6.69 16.55
C GLY A 318 -3.19 5.90 16.26
N THR A 319 -4.37 6.38 16.68
CA THR A 319 -5.61 5.67 16.35
C THR A 319 -6.02 5.85 14.90
N VAL A 320 -6.54 4.76 14.30
CA VAL A 320 -7.23 4.76 13.01
C VAL A 320 -8.75 4.87 13.17
N GLY A 321 -9.24 5.06 14.39
CA GLY A 321 -10.63 5.39 14.67
C GLY A 321 -11.46 4.19 15.10
N ARG A 322 -12.74 4.20 14.72
CA ARG A 322 -13.68 3.12 15.02
C ARG A 322 -14.18 2.49 13.71
N PRO A 323 -14.75 1.27 13.76
CA PRO A 323 -15.38 0.64 12.61
C PRO A 323 -16.38 1.58 11.93
N LEU A 324 -16.35 1.56 10.60
CA LEU A 324 -17.30 2.29 9.79
C LEU A 324 -18.71 1.67 9.86
N PHE A 325 -19.71 2.43 9.42
CA PHE A 325 -21.10 1.97 9.45
C PHE A 325 -21.27 0.67 8.65
N GLY A 326 -21.79 -0.38 9.33
CA GLY A 326 -22.02 -1.69 8.73
C GLY A 326 -20.79 -2.61 8.69
N THR A 327 -19.64 -2.17 9.21
CA THR A 327 -18.41 -2.97 9.31
C THR A 327 -18.22 -3.43 10.74
N ASP A 328 -17.98 -4.73 10.91
CA ASP A 328 -17.60 -5.35 12.18
C ASP A 328 -16.09 -5.62 12.17
N VAL A 329 -15.43 -5.30 13.29
CA VAL A 329 -13.99 -5.51 13.47
C VAL A 329 -13.79 -6.19 14.82
N THR A 330 -13.15 -7.35 14.78
CA THR A 330 -12.83 -8.17 15.94
C THR A 330 -11.32 -8.30 16.04
N VAL A 331 -10.77 -8.28 17.25
CA VAL A 331 -9.37 -8.65 17.50
C VAL A 331 -9.37 -10.04 18.11
N VAL A 332 -8.62 -10.97 17.54
CA VAL A 332 -8.59 -12.38 17.97
C VAL A 332 -7.18 -12.83 18.38
N ASP A 333 -7.10 -13.80 19.28
CA ASP A 333 -5.85 -14.44 19.68
C ASP A 333 -5.34 -15.46 18.64
N ASP A 334 -4.21 -16.11 18.93
CA ASP A 334 -3.64 -17.15 18.04
C ASP A 334 -4.58 -18.37 17.85
N GLY A 335 -5.59 -18.54 18.71
CA GLY A 335 -6.64 -19.56 18.59
C GLY A 335 -7.85 -19.13 17.77
N GLY A 336 -7.91 -17.86 17.34
CA GLY A 336 -9.04 -17.28 16.62
C GLY A 336 -10.18 -16.81 17.53
N GLU A 337 -9.98 -16.79 18.86
CA GLU A 337 -10.99 -16.36 19.82
C GLU A 337 -10.88 -14.85 20.09
N PRO A 338 -11.99 -14.10 20.21
CA PRO A 338 -11.96 -12.66 20.49
C PRO A 338 -11.27 -12.33 21.82
N VAL A 339 -10.40 -11.32 21.81
CA VAL A 339 -9.71 -10.81 23.01
C VAL A 339 -10.42 -9.61 23.63
N GLU A 340 -10.11 -9.31 24.90
CA GLU A 340 -10.68 -8.16 25.61
C GLU A 340 -10.03 -6.84 25.15
N PRO A 341 -10.72 -5.69 25.30
CA PRO A 341 -10.13 -4.39 25.01
C PRO A 341 -8.81 -4.17 25.76
N GLY A 342 -7.79 -3.70 25.04
CA GLY A 342 -6.43 -3.48 25.51
C GLY A 342 -5.46 -4.59 25.14
N GLU A 343 -5.96 -5.79 24.87
CA GLU A 343 -5.18 -6.94 24.42
C GLU A 343 -4.91 -6.87 22.92
N THR A 344 -3.74 -7.37 22.53
CA THR A 344 -3.27 -7.37 21.14
C THR A 344 -3.58 -8.71 20.49
N GLY A 345 -4.01 -8.67 19.24
CA GLY A 345 -4.29 -9.86 18.43
C GLY A 345 -4.43 -9.53 16.95
N GLU A 346 -4.78 -10.53 16.16
CA GLU A 346 -5.05 -10.35 14.72
C GLU A 346 -6.39 -9.61 14.53
N ILE A 347 -6.39 -8.63 13.64
CA ILE A 347 -7.58 -7.90 13.22
C ILE A 347 -8.35 -8.78 12.21
N VAL A 348 -9.61 -9.07 12.52
CA VAL A 348 -10.54 -9.80 11.66
C VAL A 348 -11.70 -8.89 11.32
N VAL A 349 -12.09 -8.86 10.05
CA VAL A 349 -13.11 -7.92 9.56
C VAL A 349 -14.24 -8.63 8.82
N SER A 350 -15.46 -8.20 9.09
CA SER A 350 -16.65 -8.68 8.37
C SER A 350 -17.61 -7.51 8.09
N GLY A 351 -18.54 -7.76 7.17
CA GLY A 351 -19.51 -6.77 6.72
C GLY A 351 -19.64 -6.71 5.20
N PRO A 352 -20.54 -5.87 4.69
CA PRO A 352 -20.88 -5.82 3.28
C PRO A 352 -19.79 -5.21 2.41
N THR A 353 -18.75 -4.60 3.00
CA THR A 353 -17.60 -4.03 2.29
C THR A 353 -16.54 -5.07 1.95
N ILE A 354 -16.62 -6.27 2.54
CA ILE A 354 -15.58 -7.30 2.40
C ILE A 354 -15.79 -8.11 1.12
N THR A 355 -14.70 -8.36 0.40
CA THR A 355 -14.63 -9.20 -0.80
C THR A 355 -15.28 -10.57 -0.57
N PRO A 356 -15.92 -11.16 -1.59
CA PRO A 356 -16.36 -12.55 -1.55
C PRO A 356 -15.22 -13.58 -1.49
N GLY A 357 -13.97 -13.20 -1.70
CA GLY A 357 -12.81 -14.11 -1.68
C GLY A 357 -11.69 -13.59 -2.58
N TYR A 358 -10.67 -14.39 -2.81
CA TYR A 358 -9.67 -14.14 -3.86
C TYR A 358 -9.99 -15.03 -5.07
N LEU A 359 -9.75 -14.58 -6.30
CA LEU A 359 -9.92 -15.50 -7.44
C LEU A 359 -8.86 -16.61 -7.37
N THR A 360 -9.27 -17.85 -7.58
CA THR A 360 -8.35 -18.99 -7.72
C THR A 360 -7.67 -18.93 -9.09
N VAL A 361 -6.42 -19.38 -9.12
CA VAL A 361 -5.67 -19.61 -10.35
C VAL A 361 -5.74 -21.11 -10.58
N ASP A 362 -6.25 -21.54 -11.74
CA ASP A 362 -6.49 -22.92 -12.15
C ASP A 362 -5.49 -23.95 -11.54
N GLU A 363 -5.85 -24.56 -10.41
CA GLU A 363 -5.28 -25.81 -9.94
C GLU A 363 -6.42 -26.83 -9.91
N GLY A 364 -6.58 -27.53 -11.03
CA GLY A 364 -7.69 -28.44 -11.24
C GLY A 364 -7.88 -29.46 -10.12
N ASP A 365 -8.91 -29.25 -9.30
CA ASP A 365 -10.00 -30.20 -9.02
C ASP A 365 -11.11 -29.41 -8.27
N PRO A 366 -12.28 -29.17 -8.88
CA PRO A 366 -13.37 -28.50 -8.18
C PRO A 366 -13.91 -29.44 -7.10
N ALA A 367 -13.51 -29.20 -5.85
CA ALA A 367 -14.24 -29.74 -4.71
C ALA A 367 -15.61 -29.06 -4.70
N ALA A 368 -16.62 -29.80 -5.18
CA ALA A 368 -18.02 -29.39 -5.17
C ALA A 368 -18.42 -28.92 -3.76
N SER A 369 -18.55 -27.61 -3.57
CA SER A 369 -19.16 -27.03 -2.39
C SER A 369 -20.63 -26.76 -2.70
N ASP A 370 -21.52 -27.02 -1.75
CA ASP A 370 -22.96 -26.71 -1.83
C ASP A 370 -23.24 -25.19 -1.76
N ALA A 371 -22.33 -24.35 -2.25
CA ALA A 371 -22.41 -22.90 -2.17
C ALA A 371 -23.31 -22.33 -3.28
N VAL A 372 -24.23 -21.46 -2.87
CA VAL A 372 -25.04 -20.63 -3.76
C VAL A 372 -24.12 -19.67 -4.50
N GLU A 373 -24.34 -19.40 -5.80
CA GLU A 373 -23.63 -18.39 -6.60
C GLU A 373 -23.33 -17.14 -5.75
N VAL A 374 -22.07 -16.95 -5.38
CA VAL A 374 -21.65 -15.83 -4.56
C VAL A 374 -21.37 -14.69 -5.51
N ASN A 375 -22.35 -13.80 -5.64
CA ASN A 375 -22.09 -12.49 -6.22
C ASN A 375 -21.59 -12.52 -7.68
N GLY A 376 -22.23 -13.32 -8.55
CA GLY A 376 -21.91 -13.39 -9.98
C GLY A 376 -20.53 -14.00 -10.32
N ILE A 377 -19.77 -14.47 -9.33
CA ILE A 377 -18.56 -15.29 -9.48
C ILE A 377 -18.91 -16.68 -8.96
N ASP A 378 -18.47 -17.72 -9.66
CA ASP A 378 -18.67 -19.09 -9.18
C ASP A 378 -17.91 -19.25 -7.83
N PRO A 379 -18.58 -19.68 -6.75
CA PRO A 379 -17.90 -19.94 -5.49
C PRO A 379 -16.71 -20.90 -5.59
N ALA A 380 -16.70 -21.80 -6.59
CA ALA A 380 -15.58 -22.68 -6.86
C ALA A 380 -14.31 -21.92 -7.31
N ASP A 381 -14.49 -20.71 -7.84
CA ASP A 381 -13.40 -19.85 -8.30
C ASP A 381 -12.90 -18.90 -7.20
N LEU A 382 -13.35 -19.08 -5.94
CA LEU A 382 -13.01 -18.22 -4.82
C LEU A 382 -12.21 -18.96 -3.74
N ASP A 383 -10.97 -18.53 -3.52
CA ASP A 383 -10.21 -18.87 -2.32
C ASP A 383 -10.70 -18.02 -1.14
N ARG A 384 -11.16 -18.72 -0.09
CA ARG A 384 -11.60 -18.14 1.18
C ARG A 384 -10.79 -18.69 2.37
N SER A 385 -9.59 -19.21 2.12
CA SER A 385 -8.70 -19.76 3.15
C SER A 385 -8.36 -18.76 4.26
N GLU A 386 -8.34 -17.46 3.95
CA GLU A 386 -8.12 -16.37 4.92
C GLU A 386 -9.41 -15.92 5.63
N PHE A 387 -10.51 -16.66 5.53
CA PHE A 387 -11.75 -16.33 6.25
C PHE A 387 -11.97 -17.27 7.45
N GLY A 388 -11.92 -16.68 8.65
CA GLY A 388 -12.26 -17.34 9.91
C GLY A 388 -13.72 -17.14 10.33
N PRO A 389 -14.10 -17.62 11.53
CA PRO A 389 -15.47 -17.53 12.05
C PRO A 389 -15.98 -16.09 12.24
N HIS A 390 -15.07 -15.12 12.37
CA HIS A 390 -15.39 -13.70 12.57
C HIS A 390 -15.27 -12.84 11.29
N GLY A 391 -14.80 -13.40 10.18
CA GLY A 391 -14.59 -12.68 8.92
C GLY A 391 -13.22 -12.92 8.29
N LEU A 392 -12.82 -12.00 7.42
CA LEU A 392 -11.51 -11.99 6.78
C LEU A 392 -10.42 -11.73 7.83
N GLN A 393 -9.49 -12.66 7.97
CA GLN A 393 -8.25 -12.52 8.71
C GLN A 393 -7.32 -11.60 7.92
N THR A 394 -7.07 -10.40 8.43
CA THR A 394 -6.37 -9.37 7.66
C THR A 394 -4.85 -9.58 7.59
N GLY A 395 -4.31 -10.44 8.47
CA GLY A 395 -2.87 -10.52 8.70
C GLY A 395 -2.28 -9.27 9.35
N ASP A 396 -3.10 -8.30 9.78
CA ASP A 396 -2.69 -7.13 10.55
C ASP A 396 -2.99 -7.34 12.03
N VAL A 397 -2.06 -6.93 12.89
CA VAL A 397 -2.13 -7.00 14.34
C VAL A 397 -2.56 -5.64 14.88
N GLY A 398 -3.48 -5.66 15.83
CA GLY A 398 -3.97 -4.46 16.47
C GLY A 398 -4.63 -4.71 17.80
N ARG A 399 -5.16 -3.63 18.36
CA ARG A 399 -5.96 -3.68 19.60
C ARG A 399 -6.97 -2.57 19.64
N PHE A 400 -8.11 -2.84 20.28
CA PHE A 400 -9.01 -1.80 20.73
C PHE A 400 -8.53 -1.23 22.06
N ASP A 401 -8.57 0.09 22.22
CA ASP A 401 -8.45 0.70 23.55
C ASP A 401 -9.77 0.56 24.34
N GLU A 402 -9.73 0.89 25.64
CA GLU A 402 -10.92 0.85 26.52
C GLU A 402 -12.07 1.76 26.03
N SER A 403 -11.77 2.72 25.14
CA SER A 403 -12.75 3.60 24.51
C SER A 403 -13.25 3.05 23.17
N GLY A 404 -12.88 1.84 22.76
CA GLY A 404 -13.28 1.19 21.52
C GLY A 404 -12.66 1.80 20.26
N PHE A 405 -11.49 2.42 20.37
CA PHE A 405 -10.72 2.90 19.22
C PHE A 405 -9.64 1.89 18.82
N LEU A 406 -9.55 1.62 17.53
CA LEU A 406 -8.57 0.70 16.97
C LEU A 406 -7.20 1.38 16.83
N HIS A 407 -6.17 0.64 17.22
CA HIS A 407 -4.76 0.94 16.98
C HIS A 407 -4.18 -0.23 16.20
N VAL A 408 -3.65 0.05 15.01
CA VAL A 408 -2.97 -0.94 14.15
C VAL A 408 -1.49 -0.87 14.47
N LEU A 409 -0.89 -2.00 14.79
CA LEU A 409 0.47 -2.07 15.33
C LEU A 409 1.45 -2.55 14.27
N ASN A 410 1.16 -3.66 13.60
CA ASN A 410 2.06 -4.34 12.68
C ASN A 410 1.32 -5.40 11.86
N ARG A 411 2.04 -6.18 11.05
CA ARG A 411 1.53 -7.43 10.45
C ARG A 411 1.84 -8.63 11.33
N VAL A 412 1.02 -9.68 11.23
CA VAL A 412 1.27 -10.99 11.84
C VAL A 412 2.62 -11.55 11.38
N ASP A 413 2.90 -11.51 10.08
CA ASP A 413 4.19 -11.99 9.53
C ASP A 413 5.39 -11.13 9.91
N ASP A 414 5.15 -9.91 10.42
CA ASP A 414 6.22 -9.05 10.93
C ASP A 414 6.55 -9.35 12.40
N ARG A 415 5.72 -10.12 13.10
CA ARG A 415 5.94 -10.46 14.51
C ARG A 415 7.26 -11.21 14.63
N ILE A 416 8.21 -10.60 15.35
CA ILE A 416 9.53 -11.17 15.54
C ILE A 416 9.44 -12.14 16.70
N ILE A 417 9.82 -13.40 16.49
CA ILE A 417 9.89 -14.40 17.54
C ILE A 417 11.34 -14.55 17.96
N THR A 418 11.72 -13.88 19.05
CA THR A 418 13.11 -13.85 19.54
C THR A 418 13.21 -14.55 20.90
N GLY A 419 13.88 -15.70 20.94
CA GLY A 419 14.05 -16.48 22.17
C GLY A 419 12.76 -17.05 22.76
N GLY A 420 11.75 -17.27 21.92
CA GLY A 420 10.42 -17.72 22.33
C GLY A 420 9.48 -16.60 22.77
N GLU A 421 9.88 -15.34 22.68
CA GLU A 421 9.06 -14.17 22.99
C GLU A 421 8.60 -13.48 21.70
N ASN A 422 7.33 -13.07 21.67
CA ASN A 422 6.75 -12.29 20.57
C ASN A 422 7.10 -10.80 20.72
N VAL A 423 7.63 -10.22 19.65
CA VAL A 423 7.98 -8.79 19.58
C VAL A 423 7.26 -8.18 18.39
N GLU A 424 6.40 -7.21 18.66
CA GLU A 424 5.73 -6.43 17.63
C GLU A 424 6.66 -5.31 17.15
N PRO A 425 7.13 -5.31 15.89
CA PRO A 425 8.12 -4.32 15.43
C PRO A 425 7.61 -2.89 15.48
N GLY A 426 6.29 -2.70 15.29
CA GLY A 426 5.65 -1.39 15.39
C GLY A 426 5.84 -0.75 16.76
N GLU A 427 5.68 -1.51 17.84
CA GLU A 427 5.89 -1.04 19.22
C GLU A 427 7.34 -0.59 19.43
N VAL A 428 8.30 -1.39 18.94
CA VAL A 428 9.73 -1.06 19.04
C VAL A 428 10.03 0.18 18.21
N ALA A 429 9.53 0.26 16.99
CA ALA A 429 9.73 1.40 16.10
C ALA A 429 9.18 2.69 16.72
N ASP A 430 7.97 2.66 17.29
CA ASP A 430 7.36 3.82 17.94
C ASP A 430 8.17 4.33 19.13
N VAL A 431 8.73 3.43 19.95
CA VAL A 431 9.63 3.84 21.01
C VAL A 431 10.89 4.49 20.43
N LEU A 432 11.54 3.85 19.46
CA LEU A 432 12.80 4.33 18.89
C LEU A 432 12.66 5.66 18.14
N ARG A 433 11.51 5.92 17.49
CA ARG A 433 11.19 7.23 16.89
C ARG A 433 11.18 8.36 17.90
N GLY A 434 10.90 8.07 19.17
CA GLY A 434 10.96 9.06 20.24
C GLY A 434 12.39 9.53 20.60
N HIS A 435 13.44 8.93 20.04
CA HIS A 435 14.81 9.37 20.28
C HIS A 435 15.10 10.66 19.49
N PRO A 436 15.67 11.73 20.09
CA PRO A 436 15.82 13.05 19.45
C PRO A 436 16.63 13.08 18.15
N GLU A 437 17.45 12.05 17.92
CA GLU A 437 18.34 11.95 16.76
C GLU A 437 17.83 11.00 15.66
N VAL A 438 16.63 10.43 15.83
CA VAL A 438 16.01 9.50 14.88
C VAL A 438 14.97 10.25 14.06
N ASP A 439 15.11 10.24 12.73
CA ASP A 439 14.16 10.89 11.82
C ASP A 439 13.07 9.91 11.36
N ASP A 440 13.43 8.64 11.15
CA ASP A 440 12.51 7.51 10.93
C ASP A 440 13.22 6.20 11.30
N VAL A 441 12.47 5.11 11.45
CA VAL A 441 13.03 3.79 11.76
C VAL A 441 12.13 2.68 11.22
N ALA A 442 12.77 1.66 10.66
CA ALA A 442 12.15 0.38 10.34
C ALA A 442 12.68 -0.70 11.27
N VAL A 443 11.79 -1.45 11.92
CA VAL A 443 12.15 -2.60 12.76
C VAL A 443 11.69 -3.87 12.06
N ILE A 444 12.57 -4.86 11.94
CA ILE A 444 12.26 -6.15 11.31
C ILE A 444 12.97 -7.31 12.01
N GLY A 445 12.45 -8.53 11.82
CA GLY A 445 13.11 -9.78 12.21
C GLY A 445 14.23 -10.15 11.25
N LEU A 446 15.38 -10.51 11.82
CA LEU A 446 16.51 -11.12 11.13
C LEU A 446 16.70 -12.53 11.66
N ASP A 447 16.87 -13.51 10.77
CA ASP A 447 17.15 -14.90 11.15
C ASP A 447 18.39 -14.97 12.07
N ASP A 448 18.29 -15.76 13.14
CA ASP A 448 19.36 -15.95 14.12
C ASP A 448 19.37 -17.39 14.66
N ASP A 449 20.50 -18.09 14.53
CA ASP A 449 20.62 -19.50 14.93
C ASP A 449 20.39 -19.76 16.43
N VAL A 450 20.51 -18.73 17.28
CA VAL A 450 20.37 -18.83 18.73
C VAL A 450 18.97 -18.43 19.17
N TRP A 451 18.43 -17.36 18.59
CA TRP A 451 17.17 -16.76 19.02
C TRP A 451 15.97 -17.12 18.14
N GLY A 452 16.17 -17.85 17.05
CA GLY A 452 15.19 -17.99 15.97
C GLY A 452 15.22 -16.74 15.10
N GLU A 453 14.79 -15.62 15.68
CA GLU A 453 15.00 -14.29 15.11
C GLU A 453 15.64 -13.33 16.12
N ARG A 454 16.31 -12.31 15.61
CA ARG A 454 16.77 -11.15 16.38
C ARG A 454 16.16 -9.86 15.84
N VAL A 455 15.89 -8.94 16.75
CA VAL A 455 15.32 -7.62 16.42
C VAL A 455 16.37 -6.78 15.70
N GLY A 456 16.11 -6.42 14.44
CA GLY A 456 16.91 -5.48 13.65
C GLY A 456 16.21 -4.12 13.53
N ALA A 457 16.96 -3.02 13.64
CA ALA A 457 16.44 -1.67 13.45
C ALA A 457 17.29 -0.89 12.43
N LEU A 458 16.69 -0.51 11.30
CA LEU A 458 17.28 0.38 10.33
C LEU A 458 16.83 1.81 10.65
N VAL A 459 17.78 2.67 11.04
CA VAL A 459 17.51 4.00 11.58
C VAL A 459 17.87 5.05 10.54
N ALA A 460 16.88 5.84 10.12
CA ALA A 460 17.10 7.01 9.27
C ALA A 460 17.49 8.22 10.14
N VAL A 461 18.57 8.89 9.77
CA VAL A 461 19.14 10.04 10.52
C VAL A 461 19.45 11.25 9.64
N GLY A 462 18.92 11.28 8.41
CA GLY A 462 18.82 12.44 7.53
C GLY A 462 20.06 13.35 7.49
N ASP A 463 20.00 14.46 8.23
CA ASP A 463 21.02 15.52 8.23
C ASP A 463 22.30 15.17 9.03
N ARG A 464 22.34 14.01 9.69
CA ARG A 464 23.42 13.60 10.61
C ARG A 464 24.39 12.58 10.02
N PHE A 465 24.14 12.11 8.79
CA PHE A 465 25.11 11.28 8.09
C PHE A 465 26.32 12.12 7.66
N PRO A 466 27.56 11.65 7.85
CA PRO A 466 28.72 12.38 7.36
C PRO A 466 28.67 12.45 5.83
N SER A 467 28.24 13.60 5.28
CA SER A 467 28.47 13.89 3.87
C SER A 467 29.99 13.87 3.66
N GLY A 468 30.47 13.07 2.70
CA GLY A 468 31.90 12.92 2.40
C GLY A 468 32.53 14.25 1.97
N ALA A 469 32.97 15.05 2.94
CA ALA A 469 33.71 16.26 2.72
C ALA A 469 35.20 15.91 2.53
N VAL A 470 35.65 15.89 1.28
CA VAL A 470 37.07 15.97 0.94
C VAL A 470 37.57 17.36 1.35
N ALA A 471 38.05 17.48 2.59
CA ALA A 471 38.82 18.63 3.04
C ALA A 471 40.30 18.24 3.09
N SER A 472 41.04 18.69 2.07
CA SER A 472 42.50 18.67 2.02
C SER A 472 43.10 19.34 3.25
N THR A 473 43.75 18.55 4.10
CA THR A 473 44.54 19.02 5.24
C THR A 473 45.96 19.36 4.78
N ASP A 474 46.20 20.64 4.47
CA ASP A 474 47.54 21.22 4.59
C ASP A 474 47.77 21.62 6.05
N GLY A 475 48.79 21.01 6.66
CA GLY A 475 49.04 21.07 8.10
C GLY A 475 49.60 22.41 8.62
N PRO A 476 49.58 22.65 9.95
CA PRO A 476 50.12 23.88 10.51
C PRO A 476 51.59 23.72 10.91
N SER A 477 52.44 24.64 10.46
CA SER A 477 53.70 24.97 11.12
C SER A 477 53.58 26.31 11.83
N SER A 478 53.59 26.23 13.16
CA SER A 478 54.23 27.08 14.16
C SER A 478 54.24 28.62 14.05
N GLU A 479 53.90 29.20 15.21
CA GLU A 479 54.37 30.48 15.80
C GLU A 479 53.60 31.77 15.51
N GLY A 480 53.13 32.40 16.60
CA GLY A 480 53.35 33.82 16.81
C GLY A 480 52.13 34.71 17.01
N THR A 481 51.79 34.95 18.29
CA THR A 481 51.46 36.28 18.84
C THR A 481 50.12 36.95 18.48
N ALA A 482 49.31 37.14 19.53
CA ALA A 482 48.09 37.96 19.59
C ALA A 482 48.38 39.48 19.56
N PRO A 483 47.38 40.36 19.78
CA PRO A 483 46.17 40.64 18.98
C PRO A 483 46.05 42.17 18.68
N ALA A 484 45.04 42.60 17.90
CA ALA A 484 44.23 43.83 18.13
C ALA A 484 43.62 44.44 16.85
N GLY A 485 42.42 45.02 17.00
CA GLY A 485 41.94 46.18 16.23
C GLY A 485 41.08 45.81 15.01
N ASP A 486 39.74 45.78 15.10
CA ASP A 486 38.81 46.92 15.13
C ASP A 486 38.65 47.62 13.76
N ARG A 487 37.38 47.76 13.32
CA ARG A 487 36.78 48.71 12.34
C ARG A 487 36.76 48.30 10.86
N LEU A 488 35.57 48.06 10.30
CA LEU A 488 34.54 48.99 9.74
C LEU A 488 34.86 49.49 8.31
N GLY A 489 33.84 49.43 7.44
CA GLY A 489 33.74 50.11 6.14
C GLY A 489 33.54 49.08 5.01
N ASP A 490 32.33 48.85 4.49
CA ASP A 490 31.47 49.72 3.66
C ASP A 490 32.03 49.99 2.24
N GLY A 491 31.13 49.92 1.25
CA GLY A 491 31.34 50.27 -0.16
C GLY A 491 31.45 49.02 -1.06
N SER A 492 30.39 48.47 -1.64
CA SER A 492 29.46 49.01 -2.65
C SER A 492 30.06 49.18 -4.06
N GLU A 493 29.33 48.57 -5.01
CA GLU A 493 29.15 48.96 -6.42
C GLU A 493 30.14 48.50 -7.51
N GLY A 494 29.52 48.15 -8.64
CA GLY A 494 30.11 48.26 -9.99
C GLY A 494 30.31 46.90 -10.65
N ASN A 495 29.29 46.29 -11.26
CA ASN A 495 28.72 46.60 -12.59
C ASN A 495 29.64 46.27 -13.78
N GLY A 496 29.05 45.63 -14.78
CA GLY A 496 29.57 45.54 -16.15
C GLY A 496 30.13 44.17 -16.49
N SER A 497 29.38 43.26 -17.14
CA SER A 497 28.83 43.31 -18.51
C SER A 497 29.72 42.53 -19.49
N ASP A 498 29.03 41.62 -20.18
CA ASP A 498 29.16 41.31 -21.60
C ASP A 498 30.36 40.49 -22.12
N GLY A 499 29.99 39.62 -23.04
CA GLY A 499 30.83 39.18 -24.16
C GLY A 499 31.15 37.69 -24.07
N SER A 500 30.22 36.81 -24.39
CA SER A 500 29.91 36.35 -25.76
C SER A 500 31.07 35.60 -26.44
N ASP A 501 30.78 34.33 -26.69
CA ASP A 501 30.71 33.76 -28.04
C ASP A 501 31.80 32.77 -28.50
N SER A 502 31.27 31.69 -29.08
CA SER A 502 31.81 30.81 -30.12
C SER A 502 33.09 30.04 -29.79
N GLY A 503 33.08 28.70 -29.81
CA GLY A 503 33.09 27.90 -31.04
C GLY A 503 34.55 27.54 -31.36
N SER A 504 34.97 26.38 -31.84
CA SER A 504 34.32 25.23 -32.45
C SER A 504 35.43 24.19 -32.70
N ALA A 505 35.05 22.92 -32.73
CA ALA A 505 35.49 21.90 -33.69
C ALA A 505 36.92 21.31 -33.65
N GLY A 506 36.92 19.97 -33.67
CA GLY A 506 37.67 19.13 -34.62
C GLY A 506 38.99 18.56 -34.11
N ARG A 507 39.07 17.26 -33.76
CA ARG A 507 39.15 16.03 -34.59
C ARG A 507 40.59 15.60 -34.91
N GLU A 508 40.76 14.27 -34.78
CA GLU A 508 41.75 13.36 -35.40
C GLU A 508 43.12 13.27 -34.71
N ALA A 509 43.42 12.19 -33.95
CA ALA A 509 43.73 10.81 -34.35
C ALA A 509 45.16 10.65 -34.89
N ASN A 510 46.01 9.92 -34.16
CA ASN A 510 46.63 8.62 -34.48
C ASN A 510 48.00 8.44 -33.80
N GLY A 511 48.28 7.24 -33.30
CA GLY A 511 49.65 6.83 -32.95
C GLY A 511 49.69 5.71 -31.92
N GLY A 512 49.60 4.46 -32.39
CA GLY A 512 49.67 3.25 -31.56
C GLY A 512 51.08 2.86 -31.12
N GLY A 513 51.12 1.88 -30.22
CA GLY A 513 52.31 1.15 -29.78
C GLY A 513 51.94 0.20 -28.64
N ALA A 514 51.83 -1.09 -28.97
CA ALA A 514 51.62 -2.18 -28.02
C ALA A 514 52.89 -2.46 -27.22
N ASP A 515 52.75 -2.93 -25.98
CA ASP A 515 53.34 -4.19 -25.51
C ASP A 515 52.76 -4.56 -24.14
N ASP A 516 52.58 -5.87 -23.96
CA ASP A 516 51.96 -6.60 -22.86
C ASP A 516 52.59 -6.32 -21.48
N ASP A 517 51.76 -6.30 -20.43
CA ASP A 517 52.06 -7.02 -19.18
C ASP A 517 50.82 -7.16 -18.28
N GLU A 518 50.53 -8.43 -17.99
CA GLU A 518 49.87 -9.05 -16.84
C GLU A 518 48.66 -8.40 -16.11
N ILE A 519 47.60 -9.21 -16.10
CA ILE A 519 46.42 -9.16 -15.23
C ILE A 519 46.86 -9.13 -13.76
N ALA A 520 46.46 -8.07 -13.04
CA ALA A 520 46.34 -8.06 -11.59
C ALA A 520 44.91 -7.66 -11.21
N ASP A 521 44.19 -8.63 -10.66
CA ASP A 521 42.92 -8.51 -9.94
C ASP A 521 43.03 -7.51 -8.77
N PRO A 522 42.11 -6.54 -8.62
CA PRO A 522 41.86 -5.91 -7.34
C PRO A 522 40.54 -6.45 -6.78
N SER A 523 40.64 -7.60 -6.12
CA SER A 523 39.68 -7.97 -5.09
C SER A 523 39.96 -7.16 -3.82
N ALA A 524 38.86 -6.82 -3.14
CA ALA A 524 38.76 -6.36 -1.75
C ALA A 524 39.17 -4.91 -1.42
N GLY A 525 38.24 -3.99 -1.65
CA GLY A 525 38.03 -2.83 -0.78
C GLY A 525 36.81 -3.09 0.11
N ALA A 526 37.02 -3.66 1.30
CA ALA A 526 36.02 -3.66 2.36
C ALA A 526 35.89 -2.21 2.87
N ASP A 527 34.82 -1.51 2.47
CA ASP A 527 34.50 -0.21 3.04
C ASP A 527 34.19 -0.38 4.52
N ARG A 528 35.08 0.16 5.35
CA ARG A 528 34.98 0.14 6.80
C ARG A 528 33.92 1.15 7.22
N ILE A 529 32.95 0.64 7.98
CA ILE A 529 31.92 1.33 8.75
C ILE A 529 32.52 2.57 9.44
N GLY A 530 32.03 3.76 9.08
CA GLY A 530 32.31 4.99 9.82
C GLY A 530 31.72 4.94 11.24
N PRO A 531 32.07 5.86 12.16
CA PRO A 531 31.43 5.91 13.47
C PRO A 531 29.91 6.07 13.29
N ALA A 532 29.15 5.43 14.17
CA ALA A 532 27.69 5.56 14.18
C ALA A 532 27.30 7.05 14.18
N PRO A 533 26.33 7.46 13.35
CA PRO A 533 25.92 8.85 13.22
C PRO A 533 25.17 9.38 14.45
N ILE A 534 24.86 8.51 15.42
CA ILE A 534 24.31 8.84 16.73
C ILE A 534 25.14 8.15 17.84
N ASP A 535 25.06 8.66 19.07
CA ASP A 535 25.68 8.00 20.22
C ASP A 535 24.94 6.69 20.53
N GLU A 536 25.51 5.56 20.12
CA GLU A 536 24.93 4.22 20.32
C GLU A 536 24.67 3.89 21.80
N GLY A 537 25.52 4.39 22.71
CA GLY A 537 25.34 4.18 24.14
C GLY A 537 24.10 4.91 24.66
N ALA A 538 23.89 6.15 24.21
CA ALA A 538 22.69 6.92 24.53
C ALA A 538 21.43 6.31 23.89
N PHE A 539 21.52 5.87 22.63
CA PHE A 539 20.44 5.22 21.91
C PHE A 539 19.98 3.90 22.58
N VAL A 540 20.93 3.04 22.96
CA VAL A 540 20.64 1.79 23.68
C VAL A 540 20.12 2.06 25.09
N ALA A 541 20.65 3.06 25.80
CA ALA A 541 20.12 3.44 27.11
C ALA A 541 18.67 3.94 27.03
N PHE A 542 18.36 4.74 26.01
CA PHE A 542 17.01 5.23 25.73
C PHE A 542 16.03 4.08 25.47
N ALA A 543 16.44 3.08 24.66
CA ALA A 543 15.67 1.88 24.41
C ALA A 543 15.51 1.01 25.67
N ARG A 544 16.58 0.79 26.45
CA ARG A 544 16.57 0.01 27.71
C ARG A 544 15.62 0.57 28.76
N GLU A 545 15.44 1.89 28.82
CA GLU A 545 14.52 2.53 29.75
C GLU A 545 13.03 2.29 29.38
N ARG A 546 12.75 2.00 28.11
CA ARG A 546 11.39 2.02 27.54
C ARG A 546 10.92 0.68 26.97
N LEU A 547 11.83 -0.25 26.70
CA LEU A 547 11.55 -1.56 26.11
C LEU A 547 12.00 -2.68 27.06
N ALA A 548 11.27 -3.79 27.03
CA ALA A 548 11.73 -5.02 27.65
C ALA A 548 13.00 -5.54 26.96
N GLY A 549 13.88 -6.20 27.71
CA GLY A 549 15.22 -6.58 27.24
C GLY A 549 15.26 -7.38 25.93
N PHE A 550 14.25 -8.22 25.69
CA PHE A 550 14.15 -9.03 24.48
C PHE A 550 13.72 -8.21 23.23
N LYS A 551 13.06 -7.07 23.43
CA LYS A 551 12.61 -6.14 22.38
C LYS A 551 13.69 -5.16 21.91
N ILE A 552 14.79 -5.04 22.65
CA ILE A 552 15.88 -4.13 22.30
C ILE A 552 16.56 -4.63 21.01
N PRO A 553 16.72 -3.76 19.99
CA PRO A 553 17.43 -4.13 18.76
C PRO A 553 18.81 -4.71 19.05
N LYS A 554 19.07 -5.89 18.48
CA LYS A 554 20.36 -6.60 18.52
C LYS A 554 21.18 -6.34 17.25
N THR A 555 20.58 -5.69 16.27
CA THR A 555 21.25 -5.30 15.02
C THR A 555 20.72 -3.93 14.62
N VAL A 556 21.61 -2.94 14.51
CA VAL A 556 21.26 -1.57 14.12
C VAL A 556 22.13 -1.17 12.95
N ALA A 557 21.50 -0.57 11.94
CA ALA A 557 22.18 0.09 10.83
C ALA A 557 21.58 1.48 10.63
N TYR A 558 22.32 2.36 9.97
CA TYR A 558 21.91 3.73 9.75
C TYR A 558 21.85 4.05 8.25
N VAL A 559 20.87 4.86 7.84
CA VAL A 559 20.69 5.36 6.48
C VAL A 559 20.27 6.84 6.46
N ASP A 560 20.39 7.49 5.30
CA ASP A 560 19.85 8.84 5.09
C ASP A 560 18.32 8.80 5.04
N GLU A 561 17.75 7.83 4.31
CA GLU A 561 16.32 7.63 4.15
C GLU A 561 16.02 6.12 4.09
N LEU A 562 14.86 5.70 4.62
CA LEU A 562 14.46 4.29 4.59
C LEU A 562 14.15 3.83 3.16
N PRO A 563 14.49 2.58 2.79
CA PRO A 563 14.00 1.97 1.55
C PRO A 563 12.46 1.95 1.53
N ARG A 564 11.85 2.35 0.41
CA ARG A 564 10.38 2.40 0.26
C ARG A 564 9.92 1.79 -1.07
N THR A 565 8.74 1.18 -1.03
CA THR A 565 8.02 0.67 -2.20
C THR A 565 7.40 1.82 -3.01
N VAL A 566 6.85 1.51 -4.19
CA VAL A 566 6.14 2.48 -5.04
C VAL A 566 4.91 3.09 -4.34
N SER A 567 4.25 2.35 -3.45
CA SER A 567 3.13 2.86 -2.64
C SER A 567 3.57 3.75 -1.46
N GLY A 568 4.87 3.86 -1.21
CA GLY A 568 5.46 4.68 -0.15
C GLY A 568 5.60 3.97 1.21
N THR A 569 5.25 2.69 1.29
CA THR A 569 5.50 1.85 2.48
C THR A 569 6.97 1.44 2.56
N VAL A 570 7.45 1.02 3.74
CA VAL A 570 8.84 0.54 3.90
C VAL A 570 9.06 -0.73 3.06
N ASP A 571 10.12 -0.75 2.26
CA ASP A 571 10.55 -1.95 1.53
C ASP A 571 11.34 -2.87 2.49
N ARG A 572 10.68 -3.95 2.93
CA ARG A 572 11.21 -4.86 3.95
C ARG A 572 12.38 -5.70 3.43
N GLU A 573 12.36 -6.12 2.18
CA GLU A 573 13.43 -6.93 1.62
C GLU A 573 14.70 -6.10 1.49
N ALA A 574 14.58 -4.88 0.96
CA ALA A 574 15.69 -3.93 0.93
C ALA A 574 16.18 -3.58 2.33
N THR A 575 15.28 -3.34 3.29
CA THR A 575 15.64 -3.09 4.70
C THR A 575 16.43 -4.25 5.30
N ARG A 576 15.99 -5.49 5.05
CA ARG A 576 16.65 -6.72 5.54
C ARG A 576 18.03 -6.90 4.91
N ALA A 577 18.17 -6.60 3.63
CA ALA A 577 19.46 -6.63 2.93
C ALA A 577 20.44 -5.63 3.56
N VAL A 578 20.02 -4.38 3.78
CA VAL A 578 20.87 -3.35 4.41
C VAL A 578 21.27 -3.74 5.83
N LEU A 579 20.34 -4.25 6.64
CA LEU A 579 20.63 -4.69 8.00
C LEU A 579 21.58 -5.89 8.05
N ARG A 580 21.49 -6.83 7.09
CA ARG A 580 22.43 -7.95 6.98
C ARG A 580 23.83 -7.50 6.53
N GLU A 581 23.91 -6.49 5.66
CA GLU A 581 25.18 -5.97 5.14
C GLU A 581 25.89 -5.06 6.15
N ARG A 582 25.16 -4.16 6.80
CA ARG A 582 25.72 -3.02 7.56
C ARG A 582 25.37 -3.01 9.04
N GLY A 583 24.50 -3.92 9.47
CA GLY A 583 24.03 -3.95 10.85
C GLY A 583 25.12 -4.37 11.82
N ALA A 584 25.22 -3.65 12.94
CA ALA A 584 26.09 -3.99 14.07
C ALA A 584 25.24 -4.14 15.35
N ASP A 585 25.72 -4.91 16.33
CA ASP A 585 25.07 -4.96 17.63
C ASP A 585 25.50 -3.75 18.47
N PRO A 586 24.62 -2.76 18.71
CA PRO A 586 24.98 -1.56 19.46
C PRO A 586 25.24 -1.85 20.95
N ARG A 587 25.01 -3.09 21.41
CA ARG A 587 25.30 -3.53 22.77
C ARG A 587 26.77 -3.94 22.92
N GLU A 588 27.41 -4.40 21.85
CA GLU A 588 28.83 -4.77 21.88
C GLU A 588 29.76 -3.55 22.00
N SER A 589 29.33 -2.38 21.49
CA SER A 589 30.02 -1.10 21.67
C SER A 589 29.82 -0.49 23.07
N ALA A 590 28.74 -0.86 23.77
CA ALA A 590 28.38 -0.36 25.10
C ALA A 590 28.86 -1.24 26.27
N ASP A 591 29.18 -2.52 26.03
CA ASP A 591 29.60 -3.49 27.06
C ASP A 591 31.10 -3.84 26.95
N THR A 592 31.96 -3.06 27.61
CA THR A 592 33.31 -3.54 28.00
C THR A 592 33.33 -4.23 29.36
N ASP A 593 32.18 -4.38 30.05
CA ASP A 593 32.12 -4.82 31.45
C ASP A 593 30.99 -5.82 31.78
N LEU A 594 30.68 -6.77 30.89
CA LEU A 594 29.83 -7.92 31.26
C LEU A 594 30.49 -9.27 30.91
N GLU A 595 31.14 -9.84 31.93
CA GLU A 595 31.45 -11.26 32.00
C GLU A 595 30.16 -12.08 31.85
N THR A 596 30.21 -13.04 30.92
CA THR A 596 29.25 -14.10 30.66
C THR A 596 28.45 -14.55 31.89
N ALA A 597 27.14 -14.25 31.90
CA ALA A 597 26.19 -14.90 32.79
C ALA A 597 25.93 -16.34 32.32
N GLY A 598 26.88 -17.24 32.62
CA GLY A 598 26.59 -18.56 33.19
C GLY A 598 25.73 -19.56 32.42
N PHE A 599 25.66 -19.57 31.09
CA PHE A 599 25.10 -20.71 30.34
C PHE A 599 26.21 -21.55 29.71
N ARG A 600 26.33 -22.82 30.12
CA ARG A 600 27.19 -23.80 29.43
C ARG A 600 26.38 -24.43 28.30
N PRO A 601 26.90 -24.49 27.06
CA PRO A 601 26.27 -25.25 25.98
C PRO A 601 26.11 -26.71 26.41
N ALA A 602 24.95 -27.31 26.11
CA ALA A 602 24.76 -28.75 26.24
C ALA A 602 25.62 -29.45 25.17
N ASP A 603 26.41 -30.44 25.61
CA ASP A 603 27.17 -31.35 24.74
C ASP A 603 26.18 -32.17 23.89
N PRO A 604 26.38 -32.35 22.57
CA PRO A 604 25.46 -33.11 21.75
C PRO A 604 25.65 -34.59 22.07
N ALA A 605 24.78 -35.14 22.91
CA ALA A 605 24.72 -36.57 23.15
C ALA A 605 23.97 -37.24 22.00
N ASP A 606 24.58 -38.29 21.45
CA ASP A 606 24.05 -39.19 20.42
C ASP A 606 22.62 -39.69 20.74
N PRO A 607 21.80 -39.96 19.70
CA PRO A 607 20.41 -40.38 19.88
C PRO A 607 20.33 -41.77 20.55
N PRO A 608 19.39 -42.00 21.47
CA PRO A 608 19.21 -43.31 22.08
C PRO A 608 18.60 -44.31 21.09
N GLU A 609 19.12 -45.53 21.12
CA GLU A 609 18.64 -46.69 20.37
C GLU A 609 17.23 -47.11 20.83
N ASP A 610 16.27 -47.14 19.91
CA ASP A 610 14.93 -47.69 20.14
C ASP A 610 14.97 -49.22 20.28
N SER A 611 14.68 -49.70 21.48
CA SER A 611 14.38 -51.11 21.74
C SER A 611 12.89 -51.41 21.48
N VAL A 612 12.67 -52.26 20.49
CA VAL A 612 11.38 -52.85 20.11
C VAL A 612 10.91 -53.87 21.15
N ASP A 613 9.63 -53.83 21.55
CA ASP A 613 8.83 -55.00 21.90
C ASP A 613 7.30 -54.71 21.71
N PRO A 614 6.46 -55.75 21.48
CA PRO A 614 5.37 -55.72 20.49
C PRO A 614 3.94 -55.62 21.10
N PRO A 615 2.85 -55.55 20.30
CA PRO A 615 1.54 -55.10 20.76
C PRO A 615 0.70 -56.22 21.39
N ALA A 616 -0.19 -55.85 22.31
CA ALA A 616 -1.20 -56.73 22.88
C ALA A 616 -2.58 -56.49 22.24
N ASP A 617 -3.20 -57.58 21.82
CA ASP A 617 -4.53 -57.69 21.20
C ASP A 617 -5.68 -57.59 22.24
N PRO A 618 -6.95 -57.34 21.83
CA PRO A 618 -8.02 -56.80 22.66
C PRO A 618 -8.85 -57.89 23.37
N ALA A 619 -9.61 -57.48 24.39
CA ALA A 619 -10.65 -58.30 25.00
C ALA A 619 -11.95 -57.49 25.21
N ASP A 620 -13.05 -58.20 24.96
CA ASP A 620 -14.46 -57.82 24.79
C ASP A 620 -15.18 -57.06 25.94
N PRO A 621 -16.38 -56.47 25.66
CA PRO A 621 -17.08 -55.50 26.49
C PRO A 621 -18.11 -56.14 27.44
N PRO A 622 -18.76 -55.36 28.34
CA PRO A 622 -20.03 -55.75 28.94
C PRO A 622 -21.23 -55.00 28.34
N GLU A 623 -22.29 -55.78 28.08
CA GLU A 623 -23.64 -55.38 27.70
C GLU A 623 -24.49 -54.84 28.88
N ASP A 624 -25.58 -54.19 28.48
CA ASP A 624 -26.88 -53.98 29.16
C ASP A 624 -27.06 -52.85 30.19
N SER A 625 -27.73 -51.77 29.73
CA SER A 625 -29.14 -51.55 30.11
C SER A 625 -29.85 -50.65 29.10
N VAL A 626 -31.00 -51.14 28.65
CA VAL A 626 -31.91 -50.56 27.66
C VAL A 626 -33.03 -49.80 28.38
N ASP A 627 -33.35 -48.59 27.92
CA ASP A 627 -34.68 -47.98 28.06
C ASP A 627 -35.14 -47.42 26.69
N PRO A 628 -36.40 -47.65 26.25
CA PRO A 628 -36.89 -47.32 24.90
C PRO A 628 -37.58 -45.92 24.82
N PRO A 629 -37.99 -45.46 23.62
CA PRO A 629 -38.03 -44.04 23.25
C PRO A 629 -39.41 -43.37 23.43
N ALA A 630 -39.42 -42.02 23.39
CA ALA A 630 -40.62 -41.22 23.18
C ALA A 630 -40.49 -40.38 21.90
N ASP A 631 -41.44 -40.60 20.99
CA ASP A 631 -41.65 -39.99 19.67
C ASP A 631 -42.20 -38.54 19.77
N PRO A 632 -42.17 -37.72 18.69
CA PRO A 632 -42.42 -36.30 18.70
C PRO A 632 -43.92 -35.97 18.57
N ALA A 633 -44.32 -34.79 19.04
CA ALA A 633 -45.66 -34.26 18.86
C ALA A 633 -45.63 -32.85 18.26
N ASP A 634 -46.27 -32.71 17.11
CA ASP A 634 -46.86 -31.49 16.54
C ASP A 634 -48.36 -31.80 16.30
N PRO A 635 -49.28 -30.82 16.10
CA PRO A 635 -49.40 -29.44 16.63
C PRO A 635 -50.82 -29.25 17.25
N PRO A 636 -51.35 -28.01 17.39
CA PRO A 636 -52.65 -27.78 16.74
C PRO A 636 -52.83 -26.40 16.09
N GLU A 637 -53.60 -26.41 15.00
CA GLU A 637 -54.26 -25.26 14.37
C GLU A 637 -55.45 -24.76 15.21
N ASP A 638 -55.63 -23.43 15.25
CA ASP A 638 -56.91 -22.74 14.98
C ASP A 638 -56.65 -21.25 14.67
#